data_AF-W8ANK6-F1
#
_entry.id   AF-W8ANK6-F1
#
_cell.length_a   1.000
_cell.length_b   1.000
_cell.length_c   1.000
_cell.angle_alpha   90.00
_cell.angle_beta   90.00
_cell.angle_gamma   90.00
#
_symmetry.space_group_name_H-M   'P 1'
#
loop_
_entity.id
_entity.type
_entity.pdbx_description
1 polymer ?
#
loop_
_entity_poly.entity_id
_entity_poly.type
_entity_poly.pdbx_seq_one_letter_code
_entity_poly.pdbx_strand_id
1 'polypeptide(L)'
;MESKENCSPAPADAAPVEDDANFHLENLREEKRKMQNEFNAQRAKMKELYLQKEMELTKCHAERKNLQRELDEMKSQFLVADLKSESELQLKEIKAQEEISSLQQLVQDTIEESTILKAELERMKEENSRLWQENREMRDSTQHQPIESTGLAPQQMLSTMKKTLRKLGGESAGNVLPNNLGQQESMDENNKTKGGKKDYAQEDAEVLRSIVVQLQEEMEALKEKLRETDDKLRNQESIAVNNANSTENQASKDAASINKSTSIDINTISCDACQQFEKQLQELQAKSAEDKATINSMQKAIAVSREDLQKEAALRKDLEDQWQERREAHKTEVQKLREQVKSNEEQLLELQQKFLDTKEEVMRQLQRVTDERERVNKHLETLQADNDFLSGRYLATSEEIESQDINLPNTVEELQELILQQQNDLIQARVSSEFERKKCVTSLDEIQILRDQLEKSNNERLAYKKKMQVDNKSWQDRLTEHLLTIQTYETAKTTLERKETELNRQISRFRVEVIELQDTIEKLTKVNADYKTKIKILQDDLATSEQVQKDFVRLSQNLQMSLEKLRKSDTEVRWQEDEDIDNCPTCNICFTVTVRKIHCRHCGHIYCDKCLTKTVPSGPRKKIVRVCDICHTLLTPNTAPYFSQNPLPAN
;
A
#
# COMPACT_ATOMS: atom_id res chain seq x y z
N MET A 1 79.11 -4.96 -34.60
CA MET A 1 79.20 -5.83 -33.42
C MET A 1 78.03 -6.81 -33.55
N GLU A 2 78.26 -7.86 -34.32
CA GLU A 2 78.70 -9.17 -33.80
C GLU A 2 77.55 -9.87 -33.07
N SER A 3 76.73 -10.64 -33.79
CA SER A 3 77.01 -12.03 -34.18
C SER A 3 76.95 -12.98 -32.98
N LYS A 4 75.83 -13.73 -32.90
CA LYS A 4 75.83 -15.09 -32.36
C LYS A 4 74.62 -15.85 -32.90
N GLU A 5 74.91 -16.78 -33.79
CA GLU A 5 74.03 -17.89 -34.13
C GLU A 5 73.78 -18.73 -32.87
N ASN A 6 72.63 -19.40 -32.78
CA ASN A 6 72.60 -20.70 -32.12
C ASN A 6 71.53 -21.62 -32.71
N CYS A 7 71.86 -22.90 -32.77
CA CYS A 7 71.17 -23.90 -33.58
C CYS A 7 70.02 -24.58 -32.83
N SER A 8 68.99 -25.03 -33.56
CA SER A 8 67.91 -25.88 -33.05
C SER A 8 68.41 -27.31 -32.73
N PRO A 9 67.80 -27.99 -31.75
CA PRO A 9 67.62 -29.44 -31.78
C PRO A 9 66.18 -29.82 -32.18
N ALA A 10 66.03 -30.96 -32.85
CA ALA A 10 64.74 -31.51 -33.29
C ALA A 10 63.95 -32.15 -32.13
N PRO A 11 62.61 -32.26 -32.23
CA PRO A 11 61.78 -32.85 -31.18
C PRO A 11 61.80 -34.37 -31.18
N ALA A 12 61.56 -34.97 -30.00
CA ALA A 12 61.38 -36.41 -29.83
C ALA A 12 60.01 -36.71 -29.20
N ASP A 13 59.39 -37.76 -29.73
CA ASP A 13 58.23 -38.53 -29.27
C ASP A 13 56.86 -37.84 -29.04
N ALA A 14 55.83 -38.60 -29.39
CA ALA A 14 54.43 -38.19 -29.44
C ALA A 14 53.52 -39.15 -28.67
N ALA A 15 52.71 -38.60 -27.75
CA ALA A 15 51.35 -39.04 -27.39
C ALA A 15 50.82 -38.21 -26.20
N PRO A 16 49.50 -38.02 -26.02
CA PRO A 16 48.38 -38.26 -26.93
C PRO A 16 47.73 -36.94 -27.43
N VAL A 17 47.19 -36.95 -28.65
CA VAL A 17 46.53 -35.76 -29.27
C VAL A 17 45.00 -35.71 -29.00
N GLU A 18 44.43 -36.75 -28.38
CA GLU A 18 42.98 -36.84 -28.15
C GLU A 18 42.46 -35.88 -27.07
N ASP A 19 43.26 -35.55 -26.04
CA ASP A 19 42.82 -34.68 -24.94
C ASP A 19 42.53 -33.24 -25.39
N ASP A 20 43.36 -32.67 -26.28
CA ASP A 20 43.29 -31.24 -26.65
C ASP A 20 42.11 -30.93 -27.59
N ALA A 21 41.78 -31.87 -28.48
CA ALA A 21 40.58 -31.80 -29.32
C ALA A 21 39.29 -31.93 -28.49
N ASN A 22 39.29 -32.80 -27.46
CA ASN A 22 38.17 -32.95 -26.53
C ASN A 22 38.02 -31.68 -25.67
N PHE A 23 39.12 -31.13 -25.16
CA PHE A 23 39.16 -29.90 -24.36
C PHE A 23 38.62 -28.69 -25.12
N HIS A 24 38.87 -28.59 -26.44
CA HIS A 24 38.26 -27.53 -27.24
C HIS A 24 36.75 -27.74 -27.45
N LEU A 25 36.32 -28.96 -27.76
CA LEU A 25 34.91 -29.26 -28.01
C LEU A 25 34.07 -29.05 -26.74
N GLU A 26 34.64 -29.32 -25.57
CA GLU A 26 34.06 -28.99 -24.27
C GLU A 26 34.00 -27.47 -24.03
N ASN A 27 35.05 -26.71 -24.37
CA ASN A 27 35.00 -25.24 -24.34
C ASN A 27 33.89 -24.64 -25.22
N LEU A 28 33.64 -25.19 -26.42
CA LEU A 28 32.54 -24.73 -27.28
C LEU A 28 31.16 -25.06 -26.71
N ARG A 29 31.03 -26.19 -25.99
CA ARG A 29 29.82 -26.51 -25.22
C ARG A 29 29.66 -25.56 -24.03
N GLU A 30 30.75 -25.21 -23.36
CA GLU A 30 30.81 -24.24 -22.26
C GLU A 30 30.35 -22.84 -22.70
N GLU A 31 30.83 -22.35 -23.84
CA GLU A 31 30.41 -21.07 -24.44
C GLU A 31 28.96 -21.11 -24.92
N LYS A 32 28.52 -22.18 -25.59
CA LYS A 32 27.11 -22.34 -25.96
C LYS A 32 26.21 -22.36 -24.71
N ARG A 33 26.64 -23.01 -23.64
CA ARG A 33 25.95 -23.04 -22.33
C ARG A 33 25.89 -21.64 -21.71
N LYS A 34 26.97 -20.85 -21.77
CA LYS A 34 26.96 -19.44 -21.36
C LYS A 34 25.98 -18.61 -22.17
N MET A 35 26.03 -18.63 -23.50
CA MET A 35 25.11 -17.87 -24.37
C MET A 35 23.64 -18.26 -24.12
N GLN A 36 23.35 -19.55 -23.93
CA GLN A 36 22.01 -20.04 -23.58
C GLN A 36 21.57 -19.53 -22.19
N ASN A 37 22.48 -19.52 -21.20
CA ASN A 37 22.21 -19.01 -19.86
C ASN A 37 22.02 -17.49 -19.85
N GLU A 38 22.80 -16.74 -20.62
CA GLU A 38 22.66 -15.28 -20.74
C GLU A 38 21.35 -14.90 -21.44
N PHE A 39 20.98 -15.59 -22.52
CA PHE A 39 19.67 -15.41 -23.17
C PHE A 39 18.51 -15.74 -22.22
N ASN A 40 18.61 -16.84 -21.46
CA ASN A 40 17.62 -17.21 -20.46
C ASN A 40 17.55 -16.19 -19.32
N ALA A 41 18.68 -15.63 -18.88
CA ALA A 41 18.74 -14.58 -17.86
C ALA A 41 18.14 -13.25 -18.36
N GLN A 42 18.42 -12.84 -19.60
CA GLN A 42 17.81 -11.67 -20.23
C GLN A 42 16.29 -11.85 -20.38
N ARG A 43 15.84 -13.04 -20.80
CA ARG A 43 14.40 -13.38 -20.88
C ARG A 43 13.72 -13.38 -19.51
N ALA A 44 14.39 -13.91 -18.47
CA ALA A 44 13.91 -13.86 -17.10
C ALA A 44 13.75 -12.42 -16.63
N LYS A 45 14.77 -11.57 -16.87
CA LYS A 45 14.75 -10.14 -16.51
C LYS A 45 13.70 -9.33 -17.27
N MET A 46 13.44 -9.66 -18.53
CA MET A 46 12.33 -9.06 -19.30
C MET A 46 10.97 -9.46 -18.74
N LYS A 47 10.81 -10.74 -18.35
CA LYS A 47 9.59 -11.25 -17.70
C LYS A 47 9.37 -10.61 -16.32
N GLU A 48 10.43 -10.45 -15.55
CA GLU A 48 10.45 -9.77 -14.25
C GLU A 48 10.03 -8.29 -14.37
N LEU A 49 10.60 -7.56 -15.34
CA LEU A 49 10.18 -6.19 -15.64
C LEU A 49 8.71 -6.08 -16.08
N TYR A 50 8.22 -7.05 -16.86
CA TYR A 50 6.81 -7.07 -17.28
C TYR A 50 5.87 -7.31 -16.08
N LEU A 51 6.17 -8.31 -15.25
CA LEU A 51 5.45 -8.57 -13.99
C LEU A 51 5.50 -7.35 -13.05
N GLN A 52 6.65 -6.68 -12.93
CA GLN A 52 6.78 -5.46 -12.14
C GLN A 52 5.87 -4.34 -12.66
N LYS A 53 5.77 -4.15 -13.99
CA LYS A 53 4.85 -3.17 -14.59
C LYS A 53 3.38 -3.57 -14.49
N GLU A 54 3.08 -4.85 -14.52
CA GLU A 54 1.73 -5.37 -14.28
C GLU A 54 1.30 -5.13 -12.82
N MET A 55 2.20 -5.36 -11.85
CA MET A 55 2.00 -5.02 -10.43
C MET A 55 1.87 -3.50 -10.18
N GLU A 56 2.67 -2.67 -10.85
CA GLU A 56 2.50 -1.21 -10.80
C GLU A 56 1.12 -0.79 -11.35
N LEU A 57 0.68 -1.40 -12.46
CA LEU A 57 -0.62 -1.10 -13.07
C LEU A 57 -1.79 -1.50 -12.17
N THR A 58 -1.76 -2.70 -11.57
CA THR A 58 -2.80 -3.15 -10.63
C THR A 58 -2.81 -2.30 -9.36
N LYS A 59 -1.65 -1.91 -8.84
CA LYS A 59 -1.53 -0.97 -7.72
C LYS A 59 -2.15 0.38 -8.03
N CYS A 60 -1.80 1.01 -9.16
CA CYS A 60 -2.45 2.26 -9.59
C CYS A 60 -3.96 2.11 -9.79
N HIS A 61 -4.44 0.94 -10.25
CA HIS A 61 -5.88 0.70 -10.39
C HIS A 61 -6.59 0.54 -9.04
N ALA A 62 -5.92 -0.06 -8.04
CA ALA A 62 -6.40 -0.15 -6.67
C ALA A 62 -6.42 1.22 -5.99
N GLU A 63 -5.36 2.01 -6.11
CA GLU A 63 -5.28 3.40 -5.61
C GLU A 63 -6.38 4.27 -6.21
N ARG A 64 -6.59 4.23 -7.55
CA ARG A 64 -7.69 4.91 -8.22
C ARG A 64 -9.06 4.51 -7.65
N LYS A 65 -9.27 3.22 -7.34
CA LYS A 65 -10.52 2.71 -6.77
C LYS A 65 -10.70 3.10 -5.30
N ASN A 66 -9.61 3.28 -4.55
CA ASN A 66 -9.67 3.78 -3.17
C ASN A 66 -9.97 5.28 -3.15
N LEU A 67 -9.27 6.08 -3.96
CA LEU A 67 -9.53 7.51 -4.14
C LEU A 67 -10.97 7.78 -4.63
N GLN A 68 -11.52 6.92 -5.50
CA GLN A 68 -12.93 7.01 -5.90
C GLN A 68 -13.87 6.76 -4.72
N ARG A 69 -13.57 5.78 -3.84
CA ARG A 69 -14.39 5.50 -2.65
C ARG A 69 -14.32 6.64 -1.64
N GLU A 70 -13.12 7.16 -1.37
CA GLU A 70 -12.91 8.34 -0.51
C GLU A 70 -13.68 9.56 -1.05
N LEU A 71 -13.64 9.79 -2.36
CA LEU A 71 -14.39 10.87 -3.01
C LEU A 71 -15.91 10.70 -2.85
N ASP A 72 -16.44 9.50 -3.03
CA ASP A 72 -17.87 9.24 -2.91
C ASP A 72 -18.36 9.23 -1.45
N GLU A 73 -17.50 8.83 -0.51
CA GLU A 73 -17.74 8.97 0.93
C GLU A 73 -17.75 10.44 1.36
N MET A 74 -16.78 11.25 0.93
CA MET A 74 -16.75 12.70 1.19
C MET A 74 -17.97 13.42 0.62
N LYS A 75 -18.44 13.04 -0.58
CA LYS A 75 -19.72 13.56 -1.12
C LYS A 75 -20.92 13.18 -0.25
N SER A 76 -20.97 11.95 0.25
CA SER A 76 -22.03 11.50 1.16
C SER A 76 -22.02 12.27 2.48
N GLN A 77 -20.84 12.46 3.08
CA GLN A 77 -20.67 13.28 4.29
C GLN A 77 -21.08 14.74 4.06
N PHE A 78 -20.72 15.32 2.91
CA PHE A 78 -21.14 16.68 2.53
C PHE A 78 -22.66 16.78 2.39
N LEU A 79 -23.31 15.83 1.70
CA LEU A 79 -24.77 15.80 1.56
C LEU A 79 -25.49 15.67 2.91
N VAL A 80 -24.96 14.84 3.83
CA VAL A 80 -25.51 14.73 5.20
C VAL A 80 -25.30 16.03 5.99
N ALA A 81 -24.18 16.72 5.83
CA ALA A 81 -23.92 18.01 6.47
C ALA A 81 -24.86 19.11 5.94
N ASP A 82 -25.09 19.18 4.63
CA ASP A 82 -26.05 20.09 4.00
C ASP A 82 -27.47 19.85 4.52
N LEU A 83 -27.97 18.61 4.45
CA LEU A 83 -29.31 18.25 4.94
C LEU A 83 -29.49 18.53 6.44
N LYS A 84 -28.44 18.32 7.25
CA LYS A 84 -28.46 18.65 8.67
C LYS A 84 -28.50 20.16 8.90
N SER A 85 -27.70 20.94 8.16
CA SER A 85 -27.69 22.40 8.21
C SER A 85 -29.05 22.99 7.80
N GLU A 86 -29.66 22.46 6.74
CA GLU A 86 -30.99 22.83 6.26
C GLU A 86 -32.07 22.50 7.31
N SER A 87 -32.01 21.32 7.94
CA SER A 87 -32.91 20.94 9.04
C SER A 87 -32.75 21.84 10.28
N GLU A 88 -31.50 22.19 10.65
CA GLU A 88 -31.23 23.13 11.76
C GLU A 88 -31.70 24.55 11.44
N LEU A 89 -31.64 24.99 10.18
CA LEU A 89 -32.19 26.27 9.73
C LEU A 89 -33.72 26.27 9.80
N GLN A 90 -34.39 25.26 9.25
CA GLN A 90 -35.85 25.11 9.32
C GLN A 90 -36.34 25.08 10.79
N LEU A 91 -35.63 24.40 11.69
CA LEU A 91 -35.98 24.36 13.11
C LEU A 91 -35.83 25.73 13.79
N LYS A 92 -34.86 26.55 13.37
CA LYS A 92 -34.69 27.94 13.85
C LYS A 92 -35.78 28.86 13.28
N GLU A 93 -36.14 28.69 12.01
CA GLU A 93 -37.21 29.43 11.34
C GLU A 93 -38.57 29.18 12.00
N ILE A 94 -38.90 27.92 12.28
CA ILE A 94 -40.12 27.55 13.02
C ILE A 94 -40.15 28.22 14.41
N LYS A 95 -39.05 28.15 15.17
CA LYS A 95 -38.98 28.79 16.50
C LYS A 95 -39.10 30.31 16.44
N ALA A 96 -38.44 30.95 15.49
CA ALA A 96 -38.58 32.38 15.27
C ALA A 96 -40.02 32.76 14.90
N GLN A 97 -40.70 31.93 14.12
CA GLN A 97 -42.11 32.12 13.76
C GLN A 97 -43.05 31.90 14.97
N GLU A 98 -42.78 30.91 15.83
CA GLU A 98 -43.49 30.69 17.10
C GLU A 98 -43.31 31.88 18.07
N GLU A 99 -42.09 32.42 18.18
CA GLU A 99 -41.78 33.62 18.97
C GLU A 99 -42.51 34.85 18.41
N ILE A 100 -42.48 35.06 17.08
CA ILE A 100 -43.22 36.16 16.41
C ILE A 100 -44.72 36.03 16.67
N SER A 101 -45.32 34.85 16.51
CA SER A 101 -46.74 34.64 16.78
C SER A 101 -47.09 34.83 18.27
N SER A 102 -46.21 34.43 19.19
CA SER A 102 -46.39 34.68 20.63
C SER A 102 -46.34 36.18 20.96
N LEU A 103 -45.42 36.92 20.35
CA LEU A 103 -45.32 38.38 20.50
C LEU A 103 -46.51 39.11 19.85
N GLN A 104 -46.99 38.64 18.70
CA GLN A 104 -48.19 39.16 18.05
C GLN A 104 -49.43 38.97 18.93
N GLN A 105 -49.59 37.80 19.55
CA GLN A 105 -50.68 37.55 20.49
C GLN A 105 -50.59 38.49 21.71
N LEU A 106 -49.42 38.61 22.33
CA LEU A 106 -49.22 39.50 23.48
C LEU A 106 -49.53 40.97 23.14
N VAL A 107 -49.14 41.44 21.95
CA VAL A 107 -49.49 42.78 21.47
C VAL A 107 -51.00 42.92 21.26
N GLN A 108 -51.66 41.92 20.69
CA GLN A 108 -53.11 41.91 20.50
C GLN A 108 -53.85 41.95 21.86
N ASP A 109 -53.47 41.10 22.81
CA ASP A 109 -54.02 41.05 24.17
C ASP A 109 -53.85 42.41 24.87
N THR A 110 -52.66 43.02 24.75
CA THR A 110 -52.36 44.37 25.31
C THR A 110 -53.23 45.47 24.68
N ILE A 111 -53.51 45.38 23.37
CA ILE A 111 -54.41 46.32 22.68
C ILE A 111 -55.85 46.11 23.17
N GLU A 112 -56.30 44.87 23.31
CA GLU A 112 -57.64 44.54 23.80
C GLU A 112 -57.83 45.05 25.24
N GLU A 113 -56.90 44.78 26.16
CA GLU A 113 -56.90 45.37 27.51
C GLU A 113 -56.94 46.91 27.47
N SER A 114 -56.12 47.55 26.62
CA SER A 114 -56.14 49.01 26.45
C SER A 114 -57.49 49.54 25.96
N THR A 115 -58.22 48.80 25.10
CA THR A 115 -59.56 49.20 24.66
C THR A 115 -60.62 49.02 25.74
N ILE A 116 -60.54 47.96 26.54
CA ILE A 116 -61.43 47.71 27.69
C ILE A 116 -61.23 48.82 28.74
N LEU A 117 -59.99 49.12 29.12
CA LEU A 117 -59.66 50.18 30.07
C LEU A 117 -60.11 51.57 29.59
N LYS A 118 -60.00 51.86 28.28
CA LYS A 118 -60.55 53.10 27.70
C LYS A 118 -62.07 53.17 27.79
N ALA A 119 -62.78 52.10 27.46
CA ALA A 119 -64.24 52.05 27.55
C ALA A 119 -64.74 52.21 29.00
N GLU A 120 -64.05 51.58 29.96
CA GLU A 120 -64.33 51.75 31.39
C GLU A 120 -64.07 53.18 31.87
N LEU A 121 -62.98 53.81 31.40
CA LEU A 121 -62.64 55.19 31.73
C LEU A 121 -63.64 56.21 31.15
N GLU A 122 -64.16 56.00 29.94
CA GLU A 122 -65.26 56.83 29.40
C GLU A 122 -66.57 56.62 30.19
N ARG A 123 -66.94 55.38 30.53
CA ARG A 123 -68.11 55.10 31.40
C ARG A 123 -68.00 55.82 32.75
N MET A 124 -66.81 55.84 33.35
CA MET A 124 -66.55 56.56 34.61
C MET A 124 -66.61 58.09 34.45
N LYS A 125 -66.27 58.65 33.28
CA LYS A 125 -66.45 60.08 32.97
C LYS A 125 -67.92 60.44 32.77
N GLU A 126 -68.69 59.60 32.08
CA GLU A 126 -70.14 59.79 31.91
C GLU A 126 -70.85 59.76 33.26
N GLU A 127 -70.52 58.79 34.13
CA GLU A 127 -71.09 58.72 35.48
C GLU A 127 -70.66 59.90 36.36
N ASN A 128 -69.40 60.34 36.31
CA ASN A 128 -68.97 61.58 36.99
C ASN A 128 -69.75 62.80 36.47
N SER A 129 -69.98 62.89 35.16
CA SER A 129 -70.72 64.00 34.56
C SER A 129 -72.20 63.99 34.99
N ARG A 130 -72.82 62.80 35.06
CA ARG A 130 -74.18 62.61 35.57
C ARG A 130 -74.27 63.01 37.04
N LEU A 131 -73.34 62.54 37.89
CA LEU A 131 -73.28 62.90 39.31
C LEU A 131 -73.01 64.40 39.53
N TRP A 132 -72.21 65.03 38.67
CA TRP A 132 -72.02 66.50 38.67
C TRP A 132 -73.30 67.25 38.30
N GLN A 133 -74.04 66.77 37.31
CA GLN A 133 -75.32 67.35 36.91
C GLN A 133 -76.39 67.14 38.00
N GLU A 134 -76.52 65.95 38.56
CA GLU A 134 -77.41 65.65 39.70
C GLU A 134 -77.07 66.53 40.92
N ASN A 135 -75.78 66.70 41.25
CA ASN A 135 -75.36 67.62 42.33
C ASN A 135 -75.70 69.09 42.02
N ARG A 136 -75.62 69.50 40.74
CA ARG A 136 -75.99 70.85 40.32
C ARG A 136 -77.50 71.06 40.39
N GLU A 137 -78.29 70.13 39.88
CA GLU A 137 -79.76 70.16 39.96
C GLU A 137 -80.26 70.11 41.41
N MET A 138 -79.58 69.36 42.29
CA MET A 138 -79.85 69.36 43.74
C MET A 138 -79.49 70.70 44.40
N ARG A 139 -78.35 71.32 44.03
CA ARG A 139 -77.98 72.66 44.52
C ARG A 139 -78.98 73.72 44.05
N ASP A 140 -79.33 73.72 42.77
CA ASP A 140 -80.29 74.65 42.17
C ASP A 140 -81.69 74.45 42.78
N SER A 141 -82.11 73.19 43.04
CA SER A 141 -83.36 72.87 43.75
C SER A 141 -83.36 73.33 45.21
N THR A 142 -82.20 73.26 45.89
CA THR A 142 -82.04 73.79 47.25
C THR A 142 -82.10 75.33 47.27
N GLN A 143 -81.67 75.99 46.18
CA GLN A 143 -81.77 77.44 46.01
C GLN A 143 -83.18 77.94 45.66
N HIS A 144 -84.08 77.07 45.20
CA HIS A 144 -85.46 77.44 44.81
C HIS A 144 -86.52 77.18 45.90
N GLN A 145 -86.14 76.81 47.13
CA GLN A 145 -87.08 76.85 48.26
C GLN A 145 -87.29 78.30 48.76
N PRO A 146 -88.54 78.79 48.85
CA PRO A 146 -88.81 80.10 49.43
C PRO A 146 -88.47 80.10 50.92
N ILE A 147 -87.72 81.12 51.36
CA ILE A 147 -87.56 81.44 52.78
C ILE A 147 -88.88 82.06 53.26
N GLU A 148 -89.78 81.25 53.82
CA GLU A 148 -90.76 81.75 54.79
C GLU A 148 -90.82 80.87 56.04
N SER A 149 -90.80 81.56 57.18
CA SER A 149 -90.64 81.01 58.52
C SER A 149 -91.95 80.57 59.15
N THR A 150 -91.94 79.43 59.84
CA THR A 150 -92.61 79.30 61.15
C THR A 150 -91.94 78.19 61.95
N GLY A 151 -91.41 78.53 63.13
CA GLY A 151 -90.62 77.60 63.93
C GLY A 151 -91.44 76.85 64.97
N LEU A 152 -90.99 75.64 65.32
CA LEU A 152 -91.31 74.94 66.56
C LEU A 152 -90.10 74.07 66.97
N ALA A 153 -89.36 74.53 67.97
CA ALA A 153 -88.58 73.65 68.84
C ALA A 153 -89.52 73.19 69.99
N PRO A 154 -89.34 71.98 70.57
CA PRO A 154 -88.20 71.80 71.47
C PRO A 154 -87.50 70.42 71.45
N GLN A 155 -86.29 70.50 72.02
CA GLN A 155 -85.30 69.51 72.42
C GLN A 155 -85.76 68.15 73.02
N GLN A 156 -84.75 67.27 73.17
CA GLN A 156 -84.63 66.15 74.13
C GLN A 156 -85.36 64.83 73.78
N MET A 157 -84.63 63.95 73.09
CA MET A 157 -84.32 62.64 73.71
C MET A 157 -82.85 62.27 73.57
N LEU A 158 -82.31 61.84 74.71
CA LEU A 158 -80.92 61.46 74.95
C LEU A 158 -80.71 59.99 74.57
N SER A 159 -79.54 59.68 74.02
CA SER A 159 -78.79 58.42 74.22
C SER A 159 -79.57 57.09 74.34
N THR A 160 -79.60 56.28 73.27
CA THR A 160 -79.63 54.81 73.44
C THR A 160 -78.92 54.05 72.31
N MET A 161 -78.14 53.04 72.71
CA MET A 161 -77.72 51.87 71.92
C MET A 161 -76.92 52.07 70.62
N LYS A 162 -75.73 52.64 70.79
CA LYS A 162 -74.53 52.15 70.08
C LYS A 162 -74.05 50.83 70.74
N LYS A 163 -74.62 49.67 70.38
CA LYS A 163 -74.08 48.29 70.55
C LYS A 163 -75.15 47.23 70.21
N THR A 164 -74.69 46.03 69.83
CA THR A 164 -75.45 44.77 69.63
C THR A 164 -76.51 44.78 68.50
N LEU A 165 -76.65 43.75 67.65
CA LEU A 165 -75.81 42.56 67.45
C LEU A 165 -75.98 42.01 66.01
N ARG A 166 -74.94 41.29 65.59
CA ARG A 166 -74.88 40.23 64.56
C ARG A 166 -76.22 39.60 64.11
N LYS A 167 -76.18 39.14 62.85
CA LYS A 167 -76.64 37.80 62.38
C LYS A 167 -78.14 37.57 62.28
N LEU A 168 -78.63 37.66 61.03
CA LEU A 168 -79.34 36.62 60.25
C LEU A 168 -79.49 37.19 58.81
N GLY A 169 -79.19 36.50 57.71
CA GLY A 169 -78.55 35.20 57.52
C GLY A 169 -79.27 34.34 56.47
N GLY A 170 -78.65 34.12 55.30
CA GLY A 170 -79.06 33.14 54.26
C GLY A 170 -80.27 33.56 53.38
N GLU A 171 -80.43 33.09 52.13
CA GLU A 171 -79.56 32.33 51.20
C GLU A 171 -80.01 32.65 49.73
N SER A 172 -79.55 32.06 48.61
CA SER A 172 -78.53 31.02 48.31
C SER A 172 -78.05 31.11 46.83
N ALA A 173 -76.88 30.53 46.53
CA ALA A 173 -76.32 30.16 45.20
C ALA A 173 -76.12 31.24 44.09
N GLY A 174 -75.01 31.27 43.33
CA GLY A 174 -73.78 30.46 43.41
C GLY A 174 -72.77 30.67 42.24
N ASN A 175 -71.60 30.03 42.35
CA ASN A 175 -70.52 29.78 41.38
C ASN A 175 -69.40 30.82 41.05
N VAL A 176 -68.14 30.38 41.33
CA VAL A 176 -66.91 30.45 40.47
C VAL A 176 -66.31 31.85 40.21
N LEU A 177 -65.01 32.18 40.42
CA LEU A 177 -63.77 31.53 40.93
C LEU A 177 -62.82 32.67 41.42
N PRO A 178 -61.87 32.47 42.37
CA PRO A 178 -60.99 33.54 42.86
C PRO A 178 -59.53 33.42 42.40
N ASN A 179 -58.80 34.56 42.35
CA ASN A 179 -57.34 34.60 42.34
C ASN A 179 -56.83 35.81 43.15
N ASN A 180 -55.75 35.64 43.92
CA ASN A 180 -55.26 36.65 44.87
C ASN A 180 -53.77 36.37 45.18
N LEU A 181 -52.89 37.38 45.25
CA LEU A 181 -51.46 37.15 45.52
C LEU A 181 -50.73 38.35 46.17
N GLY A 182 -49.96 38.01 47.22
CA GLY A 182 -49.22 38.91 48.13
C GLY A 182 -49.42 38.40 49.58
N GLN A 183 -48.42 38.28 50.46
CA GLN A 183 -46.98 38.59 50.38
C GLN A 183 -46.22 37.85 51.53
N GLN A 184 -44.89 37.69 51.39
CA GLN A 184 -43.85 37.53 52.45
C GLN A 184 -43.60 36.22 53.27
N GLU A 185 -42.28 35.98 53.41
CA GLU A 185 -41.48 35.48 54.58
C GLU A 185 -41.21 33.98 54.92
N SER A 186 -39.93 33.60 54.72
CA SER A 186 -38.92 33.20 55.73
C SER A 186 -38.92 31.82 56.46
N MET A 187 -37.83 31.09 56.18
CA MET A 187 -36.99 30.20 57.03
C MET A 187 -37.38 28.78 57.51
N ASP A 188 -36.36 27.92 57.34
CA ASP A 188 -35.84 26.80 58.15
C ASP A 188 -36.36 25.34 58.14
N GLU A 189 -35.34 24.46 57.96
CA GLU A 189 -35.10 23.14 58.56
C GLU A 189 -35.94 21.88 58.18
N ASN A 190 -35.27 21.06 57.34
CA ASN A 190 -34.86 19.67 57.64
C ASN A 190 -35.77 18.44 57.36
N ASN A 191 -35.23 17.60 56.46
CA ASN A 191 -35.06 16.13 56.57
C ASN A 191 -36.08 15.13 55.96
N LYS A 192 -35.52 14.22 55.16
CA LYS A 192 -36.00 12.87 54.74
C LYS A 192 -37.35 12.72 54.01
N THR A 193 -37.23 12.44 52.71
CA THR A 193 -37.69 11.15 52.15
C THR A 193 -36.87 10.71 50.92
N LYS A 194 -36.76 9.39 50.77
CA LYS A 194 -36.21 8.63 49.62
C LYS A 194 -36.78 9.18 48.29
N GLY A 195 -36.06 9.19 47.16
CA GLY A 195 -35.04 8.23 46.73
C GLY A 195 -35.67 7.27 45.70
N GLY A 196 -35.46 7.53 44.41
CA GLY A 196 -36.04 6.74 43.32
C GLY A 196 -36.02 7.48 41.97
N LYS A 197 -34.93 7.31 41.21
CA LYS A 197 -34.78 7.52 39.75
C LYS A 197 -33.28 7.45 39.38
N LYS A 198 -32.66 6.26 39.47
CA LYS A 198 -31.31 6.06 38.88
C LYS A 198 -31.01 4.64 38.39
N ASP A 199 -32.02 3.84 38.11
CA ASP A 199 -31.83 2.39 37.91
C ASP A 199 -31.80 1.98 36.42
N TYR A 200 -32.66 2.57 35.56
CA TYR A 200 -32.78 2.19 34.14
C TYR A 200 -31.50 2.32 33.30
N ALA A 201 -30.64 3.31 33.56
CA ALA A 201 -29.41 3.51 32.79
C ALA A 201 -28.24 2.63 33.27
N GLN A 202 -28.38 1.96 34.43
CA GLN A 202 -27.32 1.14 35.01
C GLN A 202 -27.58 -0.36 34.80
N GLU A 203 -28.83 -0.80 34.80
CA GLU A 203 -29.22 -2.17 34.47
C GLU A 203 -28.83 -2.56 33.03
N ASP A 204 -29.15 -1.74 32.02
CA ASP A 204 -28.74 -1.99 30.62
C ASP A 204 -27.22 -2.11 30.46
N ALA A 205 -26.46 -1.32 31.20
CA ALA A 205 -25.00 -1.35 31.16
C ALA A 205 -24.42 -2.59 31.86
N GLU A 206 -25.11 -3.16 32.86
CA GLU A 206 -24.72 -4.40 33.54
C GLU A 206 -25.14 -5.65 32.75
N VAL A 207 -26.30 -5.62 32.09
CA VAL A 207 -26.74 -6.68 31.16
C VAL A 207 -25.78 -6.78 29.97
N LEU A 208 -25.41 -5.65 29.35
CA LEU A 208 -24.42 -5.65 28.26
C LEU A 208 -23.03 -6.10 28.73
N ARG A 209 -22.59 -5.73 29.94
CA ARG A 209 -21.34 -6.27 30.52
C ARG A 209 -21.41 -7.78 30.75
N SER A 210 -22.53 -8.30 31.24
CA SER A 210 -22.74 -9.73 31.46
C SER A 210 -22.64 -10.53 30.15
N ILE A 211 -23.30 -10.07 29.08
CA ILE A 211 -23.26 -10.71 27.76
C ILE A 211 -21.85 -10.63 27.15
N VAL A 212 -21.15 -9.49 27.28
CA VAL A 212 -19.77 -9.36 26.79
C VAL A 212 -18.80 -10.26 27.55
N VAL A 213 -18.92 -10.40 28.88
CA VAL A 213 -18.10 -11.32 29.67
C VAL A 213 -18.36 -12.77 29.26
N GLN A 214 -19.63 -13.18 29.11
CA GLN A 214 -19.97 -14.54 28.63
C GLN A 214 -19.39 -14.83 27.25
N LEU A 215 -19.53 -13.91 26.29
CA LEU A 215 -18.93 -14.06 24.95
C LEU A 215 -17.40 -14.10 24.99
N GLN A 216 -16.78 -13.38 25.92
CA GLN A 216 -15.32 -13.34 26.06
C GLN A 216 -14.78 -14.63 26.70
N GLU A 217 -15.48 -15.20 27.68
CA GLU A 217 -15.22 -16.53 28.24
C GLU A 217 -15.44 -17.64 27.20
N GLU A 218 -16.48 -17.57 26.37
CA GLU A 218 -16.70 -18.50 25.26
C GLU A 218 -15.60 -18.40 24.19
N MET A 219 -15.16 -17.19 23.82
CA MET A 219 -14.04 -16.99 22.91
C MET A 219 -12.71 -17.52 23.48
N GLU A 220 -12.49 -17.43 24.78
CA GLU A 220 -11.29 -17.95 25.45
C GLU A 220 -11.33 -19.48 25.53
N ALA A 221 -12.48 -20.07 25.87
CA ALA A 221 -12.70 -21.52 25.82
C ALA A 221 -12.58 -22.11 24.39
N LEU A 222 -12.99 -21.36 23.36
CA LEU A 222 -12.79 -21.75 21.96
C LEU A 222 -11.32 -21.69 21.54
N LYS A 223 -10.56 -20.67 21.98
CA LYS A 223 -9.11 -20.59 21.74
C LYS A 223 -8.36 -21.74 22.44
N GLU A 224 -8.76 -22.09 23.66
CA GLU A 224 -8.13 -23.19 24.40
C GLU A 224 -8.42 -24.54 23.77
N LYS A 225 -9.67 -24.78 23.34
CA LYS A 225 -10.00 -25.97 22.52
C LYS A 225 -9.23 -26.02 21.21
N LEU A 226 -9.02 -24.88 20.54
CA LEU A 226 -8.23 -24.83 19.30
C LEU A 226 -6.76 -25.23 19.56
N ARG A 227 -6.16 -24.73 20.64
CA ARG A 227 -4.81 -25.12 21.08
C ARG A 227 -4.73 -26.60 21.44
N GLU A 228 -5.69 -27.12 22.20
CA GLU A 228 -5.77 -28.55 22.49
C GLU A 228 -5.90 -29.41 21.21
N THR A 229 -6.63 -28.95 20.19
CA THR A 229 -6.73 -29.68 18.92
C THR A 229 -5.45 -29.61 18.11
N ASP A 230 -4.76 -28.47 18.08
CA ASP A 230 -3.45 -28.33 17.41
C ASP A 230 -2.37 -29.17 18.08
N ASP A 231 -2.34 -29.23 19.42
CA ASP A 231 -1.40 -30.09 20.16
C ASP A 231 -1.72 -31.58 19.97
N LYS A 232 -3.01 -31.96 19.84
CA LYS A 232 -3.41 -33.33 19.48
C LYS A 232 -3.02 -33.67 18.04
N LEU A 233 -3.13 -32.73 17.10
CA LEU A 233 -2.69 -32.87 15.71
C LEU A 233 -1.17 -33.06 15.64
N ARG A 234 -0.39 -32.17 16.26
CA ARG A 234 1.08 -32.28 16.33
C ARG A 234 1.55 -33.60 16.97
N ASN A 235 0.85 -34.07 18.00
CA ASN A 235 1.16 -35.37 18.60
C ASN A 235 0.81 -36.55 17.66
N GLN A 236 -0.28 -36.48 16.90
CA GLN A 236 -0.59 -37.51 15.89
C GLN A 236 0.41 -37.49 14.72
N GLU A 237 0.83 -36.31 14.25
CA GLU A 237 1.88 -36.15 13.24
C GLU A 237 3.22 -36.71 13.70
N SER A 238 3.62 -36.47 14.96
CA SER A 238 4.86 -37.05 15.52
C SER A 238 4.80 -38.58 15.67
N ILE A 239 3.63 -39.15 15.94
CA ILE A 239 3.41 -40.61 15.95
C ILE A 239 3.44 -41.19 14.53
N ALA A 240 2.87 -40.49 13.54
CA ALA A 240 2.90 -40.90 12.14
C ALA A 240 4.33 -40.92 11.56
N VAL A 241 5.17 -39.92 11.90
CA VAL A 241 6.58 -39.86 11.47
C VAL A 241 7.42 -40.94 12.15
N ASN A 242 7.17 -41.26 13.42
CA ASN A 242 7.93 -42.30 14.13
C ASN A 242 7.57 -43.73 13.69
N ASN A 243 6.35 -43.99 13.21
CA ASN A 243 5.96 -45.32 12.69
C ASN A 243 6.43 -45.60 11.25
N ALA A 244 7.06 -44.64 10.56
CA ALA A 244 7.56 -44.82 9.19
C ALA A 244 9.01 -45.39 9.11
N ASN A 245 9.71 -45.53 10.25
CA ASN A 245 11.14 -45.90 10.31
C ASN A 245 11.42 -47.31 10.86
N SER A 246 10.45 -48.24 10.80
CA SER A 246 10.60 -49.58 11.39
C SER A 246 10.05 -50.75 10.55
N THR A 247 10.26 -50.75 9.23
CA THR A 247 10.09 -51.95 8.38
C THR A 247 11.02 -51.93 7.16
N GLU A 248 12.31 -52.22 7.34
CA GLU A 248 13.17 -52.75 6.27
C GLU A 248 14.44 -53.40 6.85
N ASN A 249 14.36 -54.69 7.21
CA ASN A 249 15.53 -55.55 7.40
C ASN A 249 15.13 -57.03 7.55
N GLN A 250 15.13 -57.78 6.45
CA GLN A 250 15.30 -59.24 6.54
C GLN A 250 15.89 -59.81 5.24
N ALA A 251 17.14 -60.26 5.32
CA ALA A 251 17.82 -61.00 4.28
C ALA A 251 18.06 -62.44 4.73
N SER A 252 17.74 -63.41 3.86
CA SER A 252 18.16 -64.81 3.89
C SER A 252 18.11 -65.29 2.42
N LYS A 253 19.23 -65.55 1.72
CA LYS A 253 20.24 -66.64 1.83
C LYS A 253 19.82 -67.98 1.18
N ASP A 254 20.87 -68.66 0.68
CA ASP A 254 20.97 -70.05 0.19
C ASP A 254 20.52 -70.32 -1.27
N ALA A 255 21.24 -71.09 -2.11
CA ALA A 255 22.59 -71.70 -1.97
C ALA A 255 23.22 -72.13 -3.33
N ALA A 256 24.55 -72.38 -3.31
CA ALA A 256 25.37 -73.32 -4.13
C ALA A 256 25.08 -73.54 -5.64
N SER A 257 25.99 -73.24 -6.59
CA SER A 257 27.33 -73.81 -6.87
C SER A 257 27.33 -75.14 -7.65
N ILE A 258 28.04 -75.18 -8.81
CA ILE A 258 29.00 -76.24 -9.25
C ILE A 258 29.51 -75.97 -10.68
N ASN A 259 30.73 -76.41 -10.97
CA ASN A 259 31.52 -76.12 -12.18
C ASN A 259 31.35 -77.16 -13.31
N LYS A 260 31.75 -76.75 -14.54
CA LYS A 260 32.85 -77.34 -15.37
C LYS A 260 32.50 -77.66 -16.84
N SER A 261 33.46 -77.31 -17.70
CA SER A 261 33.71 -77.66 -19.12
C SER A 261 33.07 -78.96 -19.63
N THR A 262 32.67 -79.10 -20.91
CA THR A 262 33.54 -79.13 -22.11
C THR A 262 32.68 -79.19 -23.41
N SER A 263 33.29 -78.97 -24.58
CA SER A 263 32.70 -78.99 -25.93
C SER A 263 31.94 -80.27 -26.33
N ILE A 264 30.92 -80.14 -27.20
CA ILE A 264 30.67 -80.95 -28.42
C ILE A 264 29.51 -80.32 -29.22
N ASP A 265 29.68 -80.16 -30.54
CA ASP A 265 28.60 -79.78 -31.48
C ASP A 265 27.77 -81.02 -31.87
N ILE A 266 26.47 -81.02 -31.58
CA ILE A 266 25.48 -81.94 -32.21
C ILE A 266 24.17 -81.18 -32.45
N ASN A 267 24.04 -80.62 -33.66
CA ASN A 267 22.71 -80.43 -34.23
C ASN A 267 22.03 -81.80 -34.38
N THR A 268 20.73 -81.88 -34.07
CA THR A 268 19.86 -83.08 -34.22
C THR A 268 19.80 -84.07 -33.03
N ILE A 269 19.53 -83.57 -31.82
CA ILE A 269 18.84 -84.35 -30.76
C ILE A 269 17.71 -83.48 -30.17
N SER A 270 16.46 -83.76 -30.52
CA SER A 270 15.30 -83.14 -29.86
C SER A 270 14.98 -83.86 -28.57
N CYS A 271 15.53 -83.37 -27.46
CA CYS A 271 15.22 -83.88 -26.13
C CYS A 271 13.92 -83.25 -25.60
N ASP A 272 12.92 -84.05 -25.25
CA ASP A 272 11.63 -83.57 -24.73
C ASP A 272 11.79 -82.75 -23.44
N ALA A 273 12.76 -83.11 -22.58
CA ALA A 273 13.10 -82.30 -21.41
C ALA A 273 13.69 -80.93 -21.82
N CYS A 274 14.49 -80.86 -22.88
CA CYS A 274 14.97 -79.59 -23.42
C CYS A 274 13.83 -78.75 -24.02
N GLN A 275 12.86 -79.35 -24.71
CA GLN A 275 11.66 -78.64 -25.18
C GLN A 275 10.82 -78.12 -24.01
N GLN A 276 10.71 -78.89 -22.92
CA GLN A 276 10.00 -78.45 -21.72
C GLN A 276 10.73 -77.33 -20.98
N PHE A 277 12.06 -77.39 -20.88
CA PHE A 277 12.88 -76.28 -20.36
C PHE A 277 12.85 -75.06 -21.29
N GLU A 278 12.82 -75.24 -22.61
CA GLU A 278 12.67 -74.15 -23.58
C GLU A 278 11.30 -73.47 -23.43
N LYS A 279 10.22 -74.24 -23.25
CA LYS A 279 8.89 -73.69 -22.95
C LYS A 279 8.87 -72.95 -21.60
N GLN A 280 9.48 -73.51 -20.55
CA GLN A 280 9.62 -72.81 -19.26
C GLN A 280 10.47 -71.54 -19.38
N LEU A 281 11.51 -71.54 -20.20
CA LEU A 281 12.35 -70.37 -20.48
C LEU A 281 11.55 -69.31 -21.24
N GLN A 282 10.74 -69.69 -22.23
CA GLN A 282 9.82 -68.80 -22.94
C GLN A 282 8.75 -68.22 -22.00
N GLU A 283 8.17 -69.03 -21.10
CA GLU A 283 7.23 -68.56 -20.07
C GLU A 283 7.88 -67.59 -19.06
N LEU A 284 9.13 -67.83 -18.66
CA LEU A 284 9.90 -66.93 -17.80
C LEU A 284 10.35 -65.66 -18.53
N GLN A 285 10.68 -65.74 -19.81
CA GLN A 285 10.98 -64.58 -20.66
C GLN A 285 9.73 -63.72 -20.89
N ALA A 286 8.57 -64.35 -21.11
CA ALA A 286 7.28 -63.67 -21.21
C ALA A 286 6.93 -62.95 -19.90
N LYS A 287 7.03 -63.63 -18.75
CA LYS A 287 6.85 -63.01 -17.43
C LYS A 287 7.85 -61.87 -17.18
N SER A 288 9.13 -62.05 -17.51
CA SER A 288 10.12 -60.98 -17.38
C SER A 288 9.83 -59.79 -18.29
N ALA A 289 9.24 -60.00 -19.47
CA ALA A 289 8.80 -58.93 -20.36
C ALA A 289 7.55 -58.22 -19.81
N GLU A 290 6.61 -58.96 -19.23
CA GLU A 290 5.42 -58.44 -18.55
C GLU A 290 5.81 -57.62 -17.30
N ASP A 291 6.67 -58.14 -16.44
CA ASP A 291 7.24 -57.43 -15.27
C ASP A 291 7.99 -56.15 -15.68
N LYS A 292 8.76 -56.20 -16.78
CA LYS A 292 9.38 -54.98 -17.33
C LYS A 292 8.34 -53.99 -17.84
N ALA A 293 7.24 -54.45 -18.43
CA ALA A 293 6.16 -53.58 -18.88
C ALA A 293 5.39 -52.96 -17.71
N THR A 294 5.13 -53.71 -16.64
CA THR A 294 4.47 -53.19 -15.42
C THR A 294 5.39 -52.22 -14.66
N ILE A 295 6.68 -52.52 -14.51
CA ILE A 295 7.68 -51.59 -13.94
C ILE A 295 7.75 -50.29 -14.76
N ASN A 296 7.82 -50.38 -16.09
CA ASN A 296 7.82 -49.19 -16.96
C ASN A 296 6.51 -48.38 -16.85
N SER A 297 5.38 -49.04 -16.62
CA SER A 297 4.09 -48.39 -16.36
C SER A 297 4.08 -47.67 -15.01
N MET A 298 4.53 -48.34 -13.95
CA MET A 298 4.63 -47.78 -12.59
C MET A 298 5.62 -46.61 -12.54
N GLN A 299 6.77 -46.69 -13.22
CA GLN A 299 7.73 -45.59 -13.32
C GLN A 299 7.13 -44.36 -14.01
N LYS A 300 6.33 -44.54 -15.07
CA LYS A 300 5.57 -43.45 -15.71
C LYS A 300 4.53 -42.85 -14.77
N ALA A 301 3.77 -43.69 -14.05
CA ALA A 301 2.79 -43.22 -13.06
C ALA A 301 3.46 -42.40 -11.95
N ILE A 302 4.57 -42.88 -11.39
CA ILE A 302 5.36 -42.16 -10.36
C ILE A 302 5.91 -40.84 -10.91
N ALA A 303 6.34 -40.79 -12.18
CA ALA A 303 6.81 -39.55 -12.81
C ALA A 303 5.67 -38.51 -12.92
N VAL A 304 4.48 -38.92 -13.36
CA VAL A 304 3.29 -38.07 -13.43
C VAL A 304 2.88 -37.58 -12.03
N SER A 305 2.78 -38.47 -11.04
CA SER A 305 2.44 -38.07 -9.66
C SER A 305 3.46 -37.14 -9.02
N ARG A 306 4.75 -37.24 -9.37
CA ARG A 306 5.78 -36.27 -8.95
C ARG A 306 5.60 -34.91 -9.63
N GLU A 307 5.26 -34.89 -10.91
CA GLU A 307 4.97 -33.65 -11.65
C GLU A 307 3.73 -32.94 -11.06
N ASP A 308 2.68 -33.71 -10.74
CA ASP A 308 1.45 -33.18 -10.15
C ASP A 308 1.66 -32.70 -8.70
N LEU A 309 2.47 -33.40 -7.91
CA LEU A 309 2.90 -32.93 -6.58
C LEU A 309 3.71 -31.63 -6.67
N GLN A 310 4.56 -31.49 -7.70
CA GLN A 310 5.32 -30.26 -7.94
C GLN A 310 4.42 -29.09 -8.37
N LYS A 311 3.39 -29.34 -9.19
CA LYS A 311 2.36 -28.34 -9.54
C LYS A 311 1.58 -27.90 -8.30
N GLU A 312 1.13 -28.84 -7.48
CA GLU A 312 0.40 -28.55 -6.25
C GLU A 312 1.26 -27.78 -5.23
N ALA A 313 2.55 -28.11 -5.10
CA ALA A 313 3.47 -27.35 -4.27
C ALA A 313 3.68 -25.90 -4.76
N ALA A 314 3.74 -25.70 -6.08
CA ALA A 314 3.79 -24.36 -6.68
C ALA A 314 2.47 -23.59 -6.43
N LEU A 315 1.31 -24.21 -6.64
CA LEU A 315 0.00 -23.61 -6.38
C LEU A 315 -0.18 -23.21 -4.91
N ARG A 316 0.26 -24.05 -3.95
CA ARG A 316 0.23 -23.70 -2.52
C ARG A 316 1.10 -22.50 -2.21
N LYS A 317 2.32 -22.46 -2.76
CA LYS A 317 3.20 -21.30 -2.58
C LYS A 317 2.57 -20.03 -3.18
N ASP A 318 2.04 -20.09 -4.40
CA ASP A 318 1.39 -18.95 -5.04
C ASP A 318 0.16 -18.45 -4.24
N LEU A 319 -0.56 -19.36 -3.56
CA LEU A 319 -1.66 -19.02 -2.65
C LEU A 319 -1.17 -18.43 -1.32
N GLU A 320 -0.09 -18.95 -0.74
CA GLU A 320 0.55 -18.42 0.46
C GLU A 320 1.09 -17.01 0.22
N ASP A 321 1.80 -16.78 -0.90
CA ASP A 321 2.33 -15.48 -1.30
C ASP A 321 1.17 -14.46 -1.50
N GLN A 322 0.07 -14.85 -2.17
CA GLN A 322 -1.14 -14.01 -2.30
C GLN A 322 -1.82 -13.72 -0.95
N TRP A 323 -1.86 -14.69 -0.04
CA TRP A 323 -2.40 -14.50 1.31
C TRP A 323 -1.54 -13.55 2.13
N GLN A 324 -0.22 -13.65 2.01
CA GLN A 324 0.76 -12.78 2.66
C GLN A 324 0.63 -11.34 2.13
N GLU A 325 0.54 -11.16 0.81
CA GLU A 325 0.35 -9.86 0.16
C GLU A 325 -0.96 -9.19 0.61
N ARG A 326 -2.09 -9.92 0.58
CA ARG A 326 -3.39 -9.39 1.04
C ARG A 326 -3.37 -9.06 2.53
N ARG A 327 -2.69 -9.85 3.37
CA ARG A 327 -2.55 -9.59 4.81
C ARG A 327 -1.80 -8.28 5.06
N GLU A 328 -0.66 -8.08 4.41
CA GLU A 328 0.11 -6.84 4.55
C GLU A 328 -0.62 -5.63 3.96
N ALA A 329 -1.30 -5.78 2.82
CA ALA A 329 -2.16 -4.73 2.25
C ALA A 329 -3.28 -4.31 3.23
N HIS A 330 -4.04 -5.27 3.79
CA HIS A 330 -5.06 -4.97 4.79
C HIS A 330 -4.49 -4.36 6.07
N LYS A 331 -3.31 -4.79 6.52
CA LYS A 331 -2.60 -4.21 7.66
C LYS A 331 -2.21 -2.75 7.41
N THR A 332 -1.71 -2.41 6.22
CA THR A 332 -1.43 -1.01 5.86
C THR A 332 -2.68 -0.14 5.77
N GLU A 333 -3.77 -0.65 5.22
CA GLU A 333 -5.06 0.09 5.17
C GLU A 333 -5.65 0.28 6.57
N VAL A 334 -5.60 -0.73 7.43
CA VAL A 334 -6.01 -0.62 8.85
C VAL A 334 -5.14 0.38 9.61
N GLN A 335 -3.83 0.45 9.33
CA GLN A 335 -2.97 1.46 9.94
C GLN A 335 -3.37 2.87 9.47
N LYS A 336 -3.55 3.09 8.15
CA LYS A 336 -4.01 4.36 7.59
C LYS A 336 -5.35 4.81 8.20
N LEU A 337 -6.32 3.90 8.31
CA LEU A 337 -7.61 4.18 8.93
C LEU A 337 -7.49 4.54 10.43
N ARG A 338 -6.58 3.88 11.18
CA ARG A 338 -6.30 4.23 12.59
C ARG A 338 -5.68 5.61 12.73
N GLU A 339 -4.76 5.98 11.84
CA GLU A 339 -4.13 7.31 11.81
C GLU A 339 -5.16 8.40 11.45
N GLN A 340 -6.06 8.12 10.49
CA GLN A 340 -7.19 9.00 10.17
C GLN A 340 -8.18 9.17 11.33
N VAL A 341 -8.59 8.06 11.99
CA VAL A 341 -9.47 8.13 13.17
C VAL A 341 -8.83 8.96 14.28
N LYS A 342 -7.54 8.76 14.58
CA LYS A 342 -6.82 9.56 15.59
C LYS A 342 -6.77 11.05 15.24
N SER A 343 -6.52 11.40 13.97
CA SER A 343 -6.56 12.79 13.49
C SER A 343 -7.95 13.40 13.64
N ASN A 344 -9.01 12.64 13.34
CA ASN A 344 -10.39 13.08 13.47
C ASN A 344 -10.82 13.25 14.94
N GLU A 345 -10.35 12.37 15.83
CA GLU A 345 -10.55 12.51 17.29
C GLU A 345 -9.86 13.76 17.83
N GLU A 346 -8.62 14.02 17.42
CA GLU A 346 -7.87 15.25 17.78
C GLU A 346 -8.58 16.52 17.30
N GLN A 347 -9.06 16.55 16.04
CA GLN A 347 -9.83 17.67 15.49
C GLN A 347 -11.19 17.86 16.19
N LEU A 348 -11.89 16.77 16.51
CA LEU A 348 -13.17 16.83 17.23
C LEU A 348 -12.97 17.41 18.65
N LEU A 349 -11.89 17.02 19.33
CA LEU A 349 -11.56 17.50 20.68
C LEU A 349 -11.15 18.98 20.65
N GLU A 350 -10.39 19.41 19.64
CA GLU A 350 -10.10 20.84 19.41
C GLU A 350 -11.37 21.65 19.13
N LEU A 351 -12.30 21.12 18.31
CA LEU A 351 -13.58 21.77 18.00
C LEU A 351 -14.49 21.86 19.23
N GLN A 352 -14.54 20.80 20.06
CA GLN A 352 -15.26 20.80 21.33
C GLN A 352 -14.70 21.85 22.29
N GLN A 353 -13.38 21.96 22.42
CA GLN A 353 -12.75 23.00 23.25
C GLN A 353 -13.11 24.40 22.76
N LYS A 354 -12.95 24.67 21.45
CA LYS A 354 -13.35 25.97 20.84
C LYS A 354 -14.83 26.28 21.06
N PHE A 355 -15.71 25.29 21.00
CA PHE A 355 -17.13 25.47 21.31
C PHE A 355 -17.37 25.84 22.77
N LEU A 356 -16.66 25.22 23.73
CA LEU A 356 -16.75 25.58 25.15
C LEU A 356 -16.21 26.99 25.39
N ASP A 357 -15.03 27.33 24.87
CA ASP A 357 -14.40 28.65 25.00
C ASP A 357 -15.32 29.76 24.44
N THR A 358 -15.91 29.54 23.27
CA THR A 358 -16.83 30.52 22.65
C THR A 358 -18.17 30.60 23.38
N LYS A 359 -18.69 29.49 23.92
CA LYS A 359 -19.88 29.50 24.78
C LYS A 359 -19.63 30.29 26.06
N GLU A 360 -18.50 30.09 26.73
CA GLU A 360 -18.12 30.84 27.93
C GLU A 360 -17.92 32.34 27.62
N GLU A 361 -17.32 32.68 26.49
CA GLU A 361 -17.22 34.06 26.01
C GLU A 361 -18.61 34.70 25.85
N VAL A 362 -19.52 34.05 25.11
CA VAL A 362 -20.88 34.55 24.87
C VAL A 362 -21.66 34.68 26.18
N MET A 363 -21.57 33.70 27.09
CA MET A 363 -22.21 33.78 28.41
C MET A 363 -21.69 34.96 29.23
N ARG A 364 -20.37 35.24 29.19
CA ARG A 364 -19.76 36.36 29.91
C ARG A 364 -20.14 37.72 29.32
N GLN A 365 -20.28 37.82 28.00
CA GLN A 365 -20.80 39.03 27.34
C GLN A 365 -22.27 39.25 27.69
N LEU A 366 -23.09 38.20 27.67
CA LEU A 366 -24.51 38.27 28.06
C LEU A 366 -24.67 38.70 29.53
N GLN A 367 -23.86 38.16 30.44
CA GLN A 367 -23.86 38.59 31.84
C GLN A 367 -23.49 40.07 31.95
N ARG A 368 -22.42 40.53 31.29
CA ARG A 368 -22.03 41.95 31.31
C ARG A 368 -23.15 42.87 30.83
N VAL A 369 -23.78 42.54 29.70
CA VAL A 369 -24.92 43.32 29.15
C VAL A 369 -26.11 43.31 30.12
N THR A 370 -26.34 42.21 30.83
CA THR A 370 -27.39 42.12 31.87
C THR A 370 -27.05 43.01 33.07
N ASP A 371 -25.83 42.95 33.60
CA ASP A 371 -25.34 43.78 34.70
C ASP A 371 -25.33 45.29 34.35
N GLU A 372 -25.09 45.62 33.07
CA GLU A 372 -25.17 46.98 32.54
C GLU A 372 -26.64 47.43 32.42
N ARG A 373 -27.52 46.59 31.88
CA ARG A 373 -28.98 46.86 31.81
C ARG A 373 -29.56 47.10 33.20
N GLU A 374 -29.23 46.28 34.19
CA GLU A 374 -29.71 46.44 35.57
C GLU A 374 -29.19 47.73 36.23
N ARG A 375 -27.92 48.08 36.01
CA ARG A 375 -27.36 49.35 36.51
C ARG A 375 -28.05 50.56 35.89
N VAL A 376 -28.31 50.53 34.58
CA VAL A 376 -29.05 51.59 33.88
C VAL A 376 -30.49 51.66 34.40
N ASN A 377 -31.18 50.53 34.59
CA ASN A 377 -32.56 50.51 35.11
C ASN A 377 -32.65 51.10 36.51
N LYS A 378 -31.76 50.69 37.44
CA LYS A 378 -31.68 51.25 38.80
C LYS A 378 -31.39 52.74 38.79
N HIS A 379 -30.52 53.22 37.89
CA HIS A 379 -30.25 54.64 37.77
C HIS A 379 -31.46 55.41 37.22
N LEU A 380 -32.18 54.85 36.26
CA LEU A 380 -33.40 55.43 35.70
C LEU A 380 -34.53 55.48 36.74
N GLU A 381 -34.75 54.40 37.50
CA GLU A 381 -35.65 54.35 38.66
C GLU A 381 -35.30 55.43 39.70
N THR A 382 -34.01 55.61 40.02
CA THR A 382 -33.54 56.63 40.96
C THR A 382 -33.81 58.05 40.42
N LEU A 383 -33.45 58.33 39.17
CA LEU A 383 -33.70 59.63 38.53
C LEU A 383 -35.20 59.95 38.42
N GLN A 384 -36.03 58.93 38.22
CA GLN A 384 -37.48 59.09 38.15
C GLN A 384 -38.07 59.39 39.53
N ALA A 385 -37.63 58.68 40.58
CA ALA A 385 -38.00 58.98 41.96
C ALA A 385 -37.51 60.37 42.43
N ASP A 386 -36.29 60.77 42.06
CA ASP A 386 -35.75 62.11 42.34
C ASP A 386 -36.56 63.20 41.62
N ASN A 387 -36.99 62.97 40.37
CA ASN A 387 -37.82 63.89 39.61
C ASN A 387 -39.23 64.02 40.23
N ASP A 388 -39.88 62.90 40.55
CA ASP A 388 -41.18 62.88 41.23
C ASP A 388 -41.11 63.59 42.59
N PHE A 389 -40.03 63.37 43.36
CA PHE A 389 -39.77 64.05 44.63
C PHE A 389 -39.54 65.56 44.46
N LEU A 390 -38.70 65.97 43.51
CA LEU A 390 -38.42 67.39 43.24
C LEU A 390 -39.64 68.12 42.69
N SER A 391 -40.39 67.50 41.78
CA SER A 391 -41.65 68.02 41.23
C SER A 391 -42.72 68.15 42.32
N GLY A 392 -42.89 67.10 43.15
CA GLY A 392 -43.81 67.13 44.28
C GLY A 392 -43.44 68.20 45.32
N ARG A 393 -42.15 68.35 45.66
CA ARG A 393 -41.68 69.43 46.53
C ARG A 393 -41.84 70.81 45.90
N TYR A 394 -41.56 70.96 44.61
CA TYR A 394 -41.74 72.23 43.91
C TYR A 394 -43.21 72.67 43.93
N LEU A 395 -44.13 71.76 43.61
CA LEU A 395 -45.57 72.02 43.66
C LEU A 395 -46.03 72.37 45.08
N ALA A 396 -45.67 71.55 46.08
CA ALA A 396 -46.04 71.80 47.48
C ALA A 396 -45.51 73.16 47.97
N THR A 397 -44.24 73.49 47.73
CA THR A 397 -43.66 74.78 48.13
C THR A 397 -44.22 75.94 47.30
N SER A 398 -44.62 75.74 46.04
CA SER A 398 -45.32 76.78 45.25
C SER A 398 -46.70 77.07 45.83
N GLU A 399 -47.50 76.04 46.12
CA GLU A 399 -48.81 76.17 46.77
C GLU A 399 -48.69 76.80 48.16
N GLU A 400 -47.68 76.43 48.94
CA GLU A 400 -47.40 76.97 50.28
C GLU A 400 -46.97 78.44 50.23
N ILE A 401 -46.29 78.89 49.17
CA ILE A 401 -45.96 80.31 48.93
C ILE A 401 -47.17 81.09 48.38
N GLU A 402 -47.95 80.50 47.48
CA GLU A 402 -49.15 81.13 46.89
C GLU A 402 -50.31 81.29 47.90
N SER A 403 -50.38 80.40 48.91
CA SER A 403 -51.40 80.45 49.98
C SER A 403 -50.99 81.29 51.20
N GLN A 404 -49.75 81.82 51.24
CA GLN A 404 -49.31 82.72 52.30
C GLN A 404 -49.80 84.15 52.08
N ASP A 405 -50.73 84.60 52.93
CA ASP A 405 -51.11 86.00 53.02
C ASP A 405 -49.92 86.86 53.48
N ILE A 406 -49.58 87.90 52.72
CA ILE A 406 -48.49 88.84 53.02
C ILE A 406 -48.84 89.69 54.26
N ASN A 407 -48.58 89.14 55.44
CA ASN A 407 -48.71 89.83 56.72
C ASN A 407 -47.42 90.57 57.03
N LEU A 408 -47.46 91.90 56.95
CA LEU A 408 -46.36 92.76 57.38
C LEU A 408 -46.39 92.87 58.92
N PRO A 409 -45.28 92.59 59.65
CA PRO A 409 -45.24 92.70 61.10
C PRO A 409 -45.62 94.11 61.58
N ASN A 410 -46.59 94.21 62.49
CA ASN A 410 -47.11 95.50 62.97
C ASN A 410 -46.49 95.91 64.31
N THR A 411 -45.70 95.03 64.93
CA THR A 411 -44.97 95.28 66.18
C THR A 411 -43.47 95.00 66.03
N VAL A 412 -42.67 95.61 66.92
CA VAL A 412 -41.20 95.43 66.93
C VAL A 412 -40.81 94.02 67.37
N GLU A 413 -41.65 93.37 68.18
CA GLU A 413 -41.43 92.03 68.72
C GLU A 413 -41.62 90.96 67.63
N GLU A 414 -42.71 91.04 66.86
CA GLU A 414 -42.94 90.19 65.67
C GLU A 414 -41.82 90.34 64.62
N LEU A 415 -41.30 91.56 64.44
CA LEU A 415 -40.20 91.82 63.52
C LEU A 415 -38.88 91.19 64.01
N GLN A 416 -38.62 91.20 65.32
CA GLN A 416 -37.45 90.52 65.90
C GLN A 416 -37.55 89.00 65.77
N GLU A 417 -38.75 88.43 65.96
CA GLU A 417 -38.99 86.99 65.78
C GLU A 417 -38.82 86.56 64.32
N LEU A 418 -39.33 87.33 63.35
CA LEU A 418 -39.12 87.09 61.92
C LEU A 418 -37.62 87.15 61.54
N ILE A 419 -36.88 88.12 62.07
CA ILE A 419 -35.42 88.22 61.82
C ILE A 419 -34.68 87.03 62.45
N LEU A 420 -35.09 86.54 63.63
CA LEU A 420 -34.53 85.35 64.25
C LEU A 420 -34.83 84.08 63.45
N GLN A 421 -36.06 83.92 62.92
CA GLN A 421 -36.41 82.83 62.01
C GLN A 421 -35.54 82.87 60.74
N GLN A 422 -35.48 84.01 60.06
CA GLN A 422 -34.64 84.16 58.86
C GLN A 422 -33.15 83.89 59.14
N GLN A 423 -32.62 84.30 60.30
CA GLN A 423 -31.24 83.96 60.70
C GLN A 423 -31.07 82.45 60.93
N ASN A 424 -32.05 81.77 61.52
CA ASN A 424 -32.02 80.33 61.75
C ASN A 424 -32.09 79.54 60.43
N ASP A 425 -32.95 79.96 59.50
CA ASP A 425 -33.03 79.37 58.15
C ASP A 425 -31.71 79.54 57.38
N LEU A 426 -31.07 80.71 57.50
CA LEU A 426 -29.77 80.99 56.88
C LEU A 426 -28.65 80.15 57.50
N ILE A 427 -28.71 79.87 58.81
CA ILE A 427 -27.83 78.90 59.49
C ILE A 427 -28.08 77.48 58.96
N GLN A 428 -29.33 77.04 58.85
CA GLN A 428 -29.69 75.70 58.37
C GLN A 428 -29.29 75.48 56.90
N ALA A 429 -29.50 76.48 56.03
CA ALA A 429 -29.05 76.48 54.65
C ALA A 429 -27.51 76.39 54.55
N ARG A 430 -26.80 77.14 55.41
CA ARG A 430 -25.33 77.10 55.45
C ARG A 430 -24.78 75.76 55.92
N VAL A 431 -25.35 75.17 56.97
CA VAL A 431 -24.99 73.81 57.44
C VAL A 431 -25.23 72.76 56.35
N SER A 432 -26.36 72.84 55.65
CA SER A 432 -26.69 71.94 54.53
C SER A 432 -25.70 72.10 53.36
N SER A 433 -25.30 73.32 53.04
CA SER A 433 -24.28 73.61 52.02
C SER A 433 -22.90 73.07 52.40
N GLU A 434 -22.49 73.20 53.67
CA GLU A 434 -21.24 72.61 54.16
C GLU A 434 -21.28 71.07 54.15
N PHE A 435 -22.43 70.45 54.43
CA PHE A 435 -22.62 69.00 54.32
C PHE A 435 -22.47 68.49 52.89
N GLU A 436 -23.18 69.07 51.92
CA GLU A 436 -23.06 68.67 50.50
C GLU A 436 -21.67 68.96 49.93
N ARG A 437 -21.01 70.06 50.34
CA ARG A 437 -19.59 70.29 50.02
C ARG A 437 -18.69 69.17 50.55
N LYS A 438 -18.94 68.66 51.75
CA LYS A 438 -18.17 67.57 52.36
C LYS A 438 -18.36 66.25 51.60
N LYS A 439 -19.61 65.95 51.23
CA LYS A 439 -20.01 64.80 50.39
C LYS A 439 -19.38 64.85 49.00
N CYS A 440 -19.33 66.03 48.38
CA CYS A 440 -18.65 66.25 47.11
C CYS A 440 -17.14 65.95 47.20
N VAL A 441 -16.46 66.34 48.29
CA VAL A 441 -15.05 65.98 48.52
C VAL A 441 -14.86 64.47 48.63
N THR A 442 -15.69 63.77 49.41
CA THR A 442 -15.58 62.29 49.51
C THR A 442 -15.81 61.58 48.17
N SER A 443 -16.76 62.06 47.35
CA SER A 443 -16.96 61.50 45.99
C SER A 443 -15.79 61.80 45.05
N LEU A 444 -15.07 62.91 45.22
CA LEU A 444 -13.83 63.18 44.46
C LEU A 444 -12.70 62.21 44.85
N ASP A 445 -12.57 61.88 46.13
CA ASP A 445 -11.59 60.89 46.61
C ASP A 445 -11.91 59.49 46.06
N GLU A 446 -13.18 59.09 46.06
CA GLU A 446 -13.65 57.83 45.43
C GLU A 446 -13.35 57.78 43.92
N ILE A 447 -13.64 58.88 43.19
CA ILE A 447 -13.30 59.00 41.76
C ILE A 447 -11.79 58.89 41.53
N GLN A 448 -10.96 59.43 42.42
CA GLN A 448 -9.51 59.32 42.30
C GLN A 448 -9.02 57.88 42.48
N ILE A 449 -9.53 57.16 43.49
CA ILE A 449 -9.22 55.74 43.71
C ILE A 449 -9.59 54.90 42.47
N LEU A 450 -10.76 55.16 41.87
CA LEU A 450 -11.19 54.47 40.65
C LEU A 450 -10.30 54.77 39.44
N ARG A 451 -9.79 56.01 39.31
CA ARG A 451 -8.81 56.37 38.28
C ARG A 451 -7.49 55.63 38.46
N ASP A 452 -6.95 55.60 39.67
CA ASP A 452 -5.68 54.93 39.98
C ASP A 452 -5.77 53.41 39.71
N GLN A 453 -6.91 52.78 40.05
CA GLN A 453 -7.20 51.38 39.72
C GLN A 453 -7.28 51.15 38.20
N LEU A 454 -7.96 52.03 37.46
CA LEU A 454 -8.07 51.95 36.01
C LEU A 454 -6.70 52.12 35.32
N GLU A 455 -5.88 53.05 35.79
CA GLU A 455 -4.53 53.26 35.29
C GLU A 455 -3.63 52.03 35.53
N LYS A 456 -3.68 51.45 36.73
CA LYS A 456 -2.96 50.20 37.04
C LYS A 456 -3.37 49.06 36.10
N SER A 457 -4.67 48.82 35.93
CA SER A 457 -5.20 47.80 35.02
C SER A 457 -4.79 48.05 33.57
N ASN A 458 -4.80 49.31 33.12
CA ASN A 458 -4.39 49.66 31.77
C ASN A 458 -2.87 49.47 31.55
N ASN A 459 -2.05 49.75 32.57
CA ASN A 459 -0.61 49.50 32.55
C ASN A 459 -0.28 47.99 32.52
N GLU A 460 -0.98 47.17 33.30
CA GLU A 460 -0.88 45.70 33.26
C GLU A 460 -1.26 45.15 31.88
N ARG A 461 -2.38 45.64 31.30
CA ARG A 461 -2.80 45.30 29.93
C ARG A 461 -1.76 45.71 28.88
N LEU A 462 -1.12 46.87 29.04
CA LEU A 462 -0.06 47.34 28.13
C LEU A 462 1.21 46.48 28.24
N ALA A 463 1.58 46.07 29.46
CA ALA A 463 2.70 45.16 29.70
C ALA A 463 2.43 43.78 29.07
N TYR A 464 1.22 43.23 29.24
CA TYR A 464 0.81 41.98 28.60
C TYR A 464 0.85 42.09 27.06
N LYS A 465 0.33 43.18 26.48
CA LYS A 465 0.41 43.43 25.03
C LYS A 465 1.84 43.48 24.52
N LYS A 466 2.76 44.14 25.25
CA LYS A 466 4.20 44.17 24.91
C LYS A 466 4.82 42.78 24.96
N LYS A 467 4.51 41.97 25.99
CA LYS A 467 4.99 40.59 26.10
C LYS A 467 4.53 39.74 24.91
N MET A 468 3.23 39.73 24.62
CA MET A 468 2.66 39.01 23.47
C MET A 468 3.28 39.46 22.12
N GLN A 469 3.61 40.74 21.98
CA GLN A 469 4.28 41.25 20.79
C GLN A 469 5.72 40.74 20.64
N VAL A 470 6.47 40.61 21.75
CA VAL A 470 7.82 40.02 21.76
C VAL A 470 7.74 38.52 21.46
N ASP A 471 6.82 37.80 22.09
CA ASP A 471 6.62 36.37 21.86
C ASP A 471 6.25 36.09 20.40
N ASN A 472 5.30 36.85 19.82
CA ASN A 472 4.91 36.73 18.41
C ASN A 472 6.08 37.02 17.46
N LYS A 473 6.91 38.04 17.75
CA LYS A 473 8.13 38.30 16.97
C LYS A 473 9.12 37.12 17.05
N SER A 474 9.33 36.55 18.24
CA SER A 474 10.19 35.35 18.41
C SER A 474 9.68 34.15 17.60
N TRP A 475 8.36 33.95 17.53
CA TRP A 475 7.77 32.92 16.67
C TRP A 475 7.94 33.21 15.17
N GLN A 476 7.82 34.47 14.74
CA GLN A 476 8.10 34.89 13.36
C GLN A 476 9.56 34.67 12.98
N ASP A 477 10.50 35.08 13.85
CA ASP A 477 11.94 34.91 13.62
C ASP A 477 12.28 33.41 13.46
N ARG A 478 11.78 32.55 14.35
CA ARG A 478 11.94 31.07 14.26
C ARG A 478 11.28 30.47 13.00
N LEU A 479 10.12 30.98 12.59
CA LEU A 479 9.48 30.53 11.35
C LEU A 479 10.35 30.87 10.13
N THR A 480 10.95 32.07 10.09
CA THR A 480 11.86 32.45 8.99
C THR A 480 13.15 31.62 8.98
N GLU A 481 13.70 31.27 10.15
CA GLU A 481 14.85 30.36 10.27
C GLU A 481 14.53 28.96 9.72
N HIS A 482 13.36 28.40 10.07
CA HIS A 482 12.91 27.11 9.55
C HIS A 482 12.64 27.16 8.04
N LEU A 483 12.04 28.24 7.51
CA LEU A 483 11.84 28.41 6.06
C LEU A 483 13.18 28.47 5.29
N LEU A 484 14.16 29.21 5.80
CA LEU A 484 15.48 29.29 5.20
C LEU A 484 16.20 27.94 5.25
N THR A 485 16.04 27.20 6.36
CA THR A 485 16.55 25.82 6.50
C THR A 485 15.92 24.89 5.45
N ILE A 486 14.61 24.93 5.24
CA ILE A 486 13.91 24.15 4.20
C ILE A 486 14.49 24.47 2.82
N GLN A 487 14.68 25.76 2.49
CA GLN A 487 15.27 26.18 1.23
C GLN A 487 16.70 25.64 1.02
N THR A 488 17.51 25.53 2.08
CA THR A 488 18.83 24.88 1.98
C THR A 488 18.74 23.37 1.70
N TYR A 489 17.75 22.67 2.26
CA TYR A 489 17.52 21.26 1.95
C TYR A 489 16.95 21.04 0.54
N GLU A 490 16.06 21.92 0.06
CA GLU A 490 15.57 21.88 -1.33
C GLU A 490 16.70 22.09 -2.34
N THR A 491 17.53 23.12 -2.14
CA THR A 491 18.69 23.34 -3.01
C THR A 491 19.65 22.15 -2.97
N ALA A 492 19.98 21.61 -1.79
CA ALA A 492 20.78 20.39 -1.66
C ALA A 492 20.17 19.20 -2.42
N LYS A 493 18.86 18.95 -2.28
CA LYS A 493 18.12 17.91 -3.01
C LYS A 493 18.29 18.06 -4.53
N THR A 494 18.06 19.26 -5.09
CA THR A 494 18.22 19.48 -6.55
C THR A 494 19.66 19.31 -7.04
N THR A 495 20.67 19.47 -6.17
CA THR A 495 22.07 19.14 -6.54
C THR A 495 22.34 17.63 -6.52
N LEU A 496 21.67 16.87 -5.64
CA LEU A 496 21.78 15.41 -5.58
C LEU A 496 21.07 14.76 -6.78
N GLU A 497 19.88 15.22 -7.14
CA GLU A 497 19.14 14.77 -8.35
C GLU A 497 19.96 15.01 -9.63
N ARG A 498 20.68 16.14 -9.72
CA ARG A 498 21.63 16.40 -10.82
C ARG A 498 22.83 15.45 -10.83
N LYS A 499 23.34 15.05 -9.66
CA LYS A 499 24.44 14.06 -9.57
C LYS A 499 23.95 12.66 -9.95
N GLU A 500 22.76 12.27 -9.49
CA GLU A 500 22.13 11.00 -9.82
C GLU A 500 21.91 10.85 -11.33
N THR A 501 21.40 11.90 -11.99
CA THR A 501 21.18 11.87 -13.45
C THR A 501 22.48 11.74 -14.25
N GLU A 502 23.58 12.40 -13.88
CA GLU A 502 24.88 12.20 -14.54
C GLU A 502 25.51 10.83 -14.21
N LEU A 503 25.35 10.29 -12.99
CA LEU A 503 25.77 8.92 -12.66
C LEU A 503 24.99 7.89 -13.48
N ASN A 504 23.68 8.06 -13.63
CA ASN A 504 22.85 7.22 -14.51
C ASN A 504 23.28 7.33 -15.99
N ARG A 505 23.73 8.52 -16.43
CA ARG A 505 24.31 8.71 -17.77
C ARG A 505 25.67 8.01 -17.92
N GLN A 506 26.50 7.96 -16.87
CA GLN A 506 27.75 7.19 -16.84
C GLN A 506 27.50 5.68 -16.87
N ILE A 507 26.58 5.17 -16.03
CA ILE A 507 26.16 3.76 -16.03
C ILE A 507 25.63 3.37 -17.43
N SER A 508 24.87 4.24 -18.08
CA SER A 508 24.36 3.98 -19.43
C SER A 508 25.47 3.91 -20.48
N ARG A 509 26.53 4.75 -20.38
CA ARG A 509 27.72 4.66 -21.24
C ARG A 509 28.47 3.35 -21.02
N PHE A 510 28.77 2.98 -19.78
CA PHE A 510 29.45 1.72 -19.46
C PHE A 510 28.64 0.49 -19.89
N ARG A 511 27.32 0.53 -19.86
CA ARG A 511 26.47 -0.56 -20.40
C ARG A 511 26.65 -0.74 -21.91
N VAL A 512 26.77 0.34 -22.68
CA VAL A 512 27.04 0.26 -24.13
C VAL A 512 28.42 -0.31 -24.39
N GLU A 513 29.45 0.19 -23.68
CA GLU A 513 30.83 -0.31 -23.77
C GLU A 513 30.94 -1.80 -23.43
N VAL A 514 30.22 -2.29 -22.42
CA VAL A 514 30.14 -3.72 -22.09
C VAL A 514 29.51 -4.54 -23.23
N ILE A 515 28.45 -4.04 -23.88
CA ILE A 515 27.80 -4.73 -25.01
C ILE A 515 28.75 -4.78 -26.22
N GLU A 516 29.45 -3.69 -26.53
CA GLU A 516 30.46 -3.65 -27.61
C GLU A 516 31.61 -4.64 -27.34
N LEU A 517 32.10 -4.69 -26.10
CA LEU A 517 33.12 -5.66 -25.69
C LEU A 517 32.61 -7.10 -25.77
N GLN A 518 31.36 -7.38 -25.39
CA GLN A 518 30.75 -8.71 -25.53
C GLN A 518 30.64 -9.15 -26.99
N ASP A 519 30.20 -8.27 -27.90
CA ASP A 519 30.15 -8.55 -29.35
C ASP A 519 31.56 -8.79 -29.95
N THR A 520 32.58 -8.04 -29.52
CA THR A 520 33.97 -8.33 -29.94
C THR A 520 34.48 -9.67 -29.42
N ILE A 521 34.14 -10.06 -28.17
CA ILE A 521 34.46 -11.38 -27.63
C ILE A 521 33.77 -12.48 -28.44
N GLU A 522 32.47 -12.36 -28.74
CA GLU A 522 31.74 -13.37 -29.52
C GLU A 522 32.33 -13.54 -30.93
N LYS A 523 32.74 -12.44 -31.57
CA LYS A 523 33.43 -12.46 -32.87
C LYS A 523 34.78 -13.18 -32.78
N LEU A 524 35.60 -12.88 -31.78
CA LEU A 524 36.89 -13.53 -31.58
C LEU A 524 36.74 -15.03 -31.24
N THR A 525 35.73 -15.38 -30.44
CA THR A 525 35.36 -16.78 -30.14
C THR A 525 35.02 -17.56 -31.42
N LYS A 526 34.17 -17.02 -32.30
CA LYS A 526 33.82 -17.65 -33.59
C LYS A 526 35.06 -17.88 -34.46
N VAL A 527 35.90 -16.85 -34.62
CA VAL A 527 37.17 -16.95 -35.37
C VAL A 527 38.11 -18.01 -34.78
N ASN A 528 38.17 -18.14 -33.45
CA ASN A 528 38.99 -19.14 -32.78
C ASN A 528 38.43 -20.57 -33.00
N ALA A 529 37.11 -20.74 -33.00
CA ALA A 529 36.45 -21.99 -33.34
C ALA A 529 36.71 -22.42 -34.80
N ASP A 530 36.65 -21.48 -35.74
CA ASP A 530 36.97 -21.71 -37.16
C ASP A 530 38.44 -22.15 -37.33
N TYR A 531 39.38 -21.47 -36.67
CA TYR A 531 40.79 -21.85 -36.71
C TYR A 531 41.05 -23.24 -36.13
N LYS A 532 40.42 -23.60 -35.02
CA LYS A 532 40.60 -24.92 -34.41
C LYS A 532 39.90 -26.04 -35.20
N THR A 533 38.77 -25.75 -35.85
CA THR A 533 38.16 -26.66 -36.84
C THR A 533 39.11 -26.89 -38.02
N LYS A 534 39.76 -25.83 -38.52
CA LYS A 534 40.77 -25.93 -39.59
C LYS A 534 42.01 -26.71 -39.16
N ILE A 535 42.49 -26.52 -37.92
CA ILE A 535 43.60 -27.32 -37.36
C ILE A 535 43.22 -28.79 -37.33
N LYS A 536 42.00 -29.13 -36.87
CA LYS A 536 41.53 -30.52 -36.84
C LYS A 536 41.50 -31.15 -38.24
N ILE A 537 40.94 -30.47 -39.24
CA ILE A 537 40.93 -30.97 -40.63
C ILE A 537 42.35 -31.26 -41.11
N LEU A 538 43.31 -30.36 -40.85
CA LEU A 538 44.71 -30.55 -41.23
C LEU A 538 45.40 -31.70 -40.46
N GLN A 539 44.98 -31.99 -39.22
CA GLN A 539 45.43 -33.16 -38.46
C GLN A 539 44.86 -34.46 -39.05
N ASP A 540 43.57 -34.48 -39.38
CA ASP A 540 42.89 -35.63 -39.99
C ASP A 540 43.47 -35.94 -41.40
N ASP A 541 43.73 -34.91 -42.21
CA ASP A 541 44.41 -35.01 -43.51
C ASP A 541 45.85 -35.55 -43.37
N LEU A 542 46.60 -35.08 -42.36
CA LEU A 542 47.97 -35.53 -42.09
C LEU A 542 48.00 -37.00 -41.66
N ALA A 543 47.12 -37.41 -40.75
CA ALA A 543 47.00 -38.80 -40.31
C ALA A 543 46.60 -39.73 -41.48
N THR A 544 45.70 -39.27 -42.36
CA THR A 544 45.33 -39.99 -43.58
C THR A 544 46.52 -40.13 -44.53
N SER A 545 47.30 -39.06 -44.73
CA SER A 545 48.52 -39.08 -45.55
C SER A 545 49.58 -40.02 -44.98
N GLU A 546 49.80 -40.00 -43.65
CA GLU A 546 50.72 -40.92 -42.97
C GLU A 546 50.29 -42.39 -43.11
N GLN A 547 48.99 -42.67 -43.01
CA GLN A 547 48.45 -44.01 -43.23
C GLN A 547 48.64 -44.48 -44.68
N VAL A 548 48.38 -43.64 -45.67
CA VAL A 548 48.64 -43.94 -47.08
C VAL A 548 50.13 -44.22 -47.33
N GLN A 549 51.04 -43.48 -46.69
CA GLN A 549 52.48 -43.74 -46.76
C GLN A 549 52.84 -45.10 -46.13
N LYS A 550 52.30 -45.43 -44.95
CA LYS A 550 52.49 -46.75 -44.30
C LYS A 550 52.03 -47.89 -45.20
N ASP A 551 50.86 -47.76 -45.83
CA ASP A 551 50.33 -48.79 -46.73
C ASP A 551 51.15 -48.91 -48.03
N PHE A 552 51.66 -47.80 -48.58
CA PHE A 552 52.60 -47.84 -49.71
C PHE A 552 53.92 -48.55 -49.37
N VAL A 553 54.49 -48.27 -48.18
CA VAL A 553 55.68 -48.97 -47.68
C VAL A 553 55.38 -50.47 -47.52
N ARG A 554 54.25 -50.85 -46.90
CA ARG A 554 53.86 -52.25 -46.73
C ARG A 554 53.64 -52.96 -48.08
N LEU A 555 53.05 -52.28 -49.06
CA LEU A 555 52.85 -52.82 -50.41
C LEU A 555 54.19 -53.03 -51.14
N SER A 556 55.10 -52.06 -51.06
CA SER A 556 56.42 -52.16 -51.70
C SER A 556 57.30 -53.26 -51.06
N GLN A 557 57.25 -53.45 -49.75
CA GLN A 557 57.90 -54.56 -49.05
C GLN A 557 57.31 -55.92 -49.48
N ASN A 558 55.98 -56.06 -49.51
CA ASN A 558 55.33 -57.29 -49.99
C ASN A 558 55.67 -57.61 -51.44
N LEU A 559 55.75 -56.59 -52.31
CA LEU A 559 56.17 -56.75 -53.70
C LEU A 559 57.64 -57.19 -53.79
N GLN A 560 58.55 -56.57 -53.03
CA GLN A 560 59.96 -56.98 -52.97
C GLN A 560 60.11 -58.43 -52.49
N MET A 561 59.41 -58.82 -51.41
CA MET A 561 59.43 -60.21 -50.93
C MET A 561 58.87 -61.20 -51.96
N SER A 562 57.87 -60.80 -52.74
CA SER A 562 57.29 -61.64 -53.80
C SER A 562 58.22 -61.80 -55.00
N LEU A 563 58.87 -60.71 -55.41
CA LEU A 563 59.90 -60.72 -56.46
C LEU A 563 61.14 -61.52 -56.04
N GLU A 564 61.54 -61.45 -54.76
CA GLU A 564 62.69 -62.19 -54.24
C GLU A 564 62.38 -63.70 -54.08
N LYS A 565 61.13 -64.08 -53.83
CA LYS A 565 60.66 -65.47 -53.94
C LYS A 565 60.73 -65.96 -55.38
N LEU A 566 60.23 -65.18 -56.34
CA LEU A 566 60.30 -65.49 -57.78
C LEU A 566 61.75 -65.67 -58.29
N ARG A 567 62.68 -64.81 -57.86
CA ARG A 567 64.11 -64.95 -58.20
C ARG A 567 64.74 -66.23 -57.67
N LYS A 568 64.25 -66.77 -56.55
CA LYS A 568 64.76 -68.02 -55.96
C LYS A 568 64.16 -69.27 -56.60
N SER A 569 63.02 -69.17 -57.29
CA SER A 569 62.45 -70.27 -58.07
C SER A 569 63.01 -70.39 -59.49
N ASP A 570 63.51 -69.31 -60.09
CA ASP A 570 63.88 -69.23 -61.52
C ASP A 570 65.38 -69.51 -61.84
N THR A 571 66.07 -70.31 -61.02
CA THR A 571 67.51 -70.60 -61.24
C THR A 571 67.80 -71.62 -62.36
N GLU A 572 66.78 -72.12 -63.07
CA GLU A 572 66.93 -72.98 -64.25
C GLU A 572 66.22 -72.37 -65.47
N VAL A 573 66.96 -71.61 -66.29
CA VAL A 573 66.47 -71.15 -67.60
C VAL A 573 66.49 -72.33 -68.58
N ARG A 574 65.46 -73.19 -68.50
CA ARG A 574 65.20 -74.22 -69.52
C ARG A 574 64.92 -73.51 -70.85
N TRP A 575 65.74 -73.81 -71.85
CA TRP A 575 65.45 -73.45 -73.24
C TRP A 575 64.19 -74.24 -73.67
N GLN A 576 63.11 -73.55 -74.00
CA GLN A 576 61.84 -74.22 -74.31
C GLN A 576 61.97 -75.01 -75.62
N GLU A 577 61.59 -76.28 -75.59
CA GLU A 577 61.68 -77.14 -76.77
C GLU A 577 60.51 -76.86 -77.71
N ASP A 578 60.72 -77.05 -79.02
CA ASP A 578 59.70 -76.75 -80.03
C ASP A 578 58.46 -77.66 -79.89
N GLU A 579 58.52 -78.76 -79.15
CA GLU A 579 57.39 -79.64 -78.86
C GLU A 579 56.56 -79.18 -77.64
N ASP A 580 57.09 -78.32 -76.76
CA ASP A 580 56.43 -77.90 -75.51
C ASP A 580 55.29 -76.87 -75.70
N ILE A 581 55.05 -76.39 -76.93
CA ILE A 581 54.19 -75.21 -77.15
C ILE A 581 53.57 -75.13 -78.56
N ASP A 582 52.24 -75.21 -78.61
CA ASP A 582 51.48 -75.13 -79.87
C ASP A 582 51.00 -73.71 -80.22
N ASN A 583 50.97 -72.79 -79.26
CA ASN A 583 50.41 -71.44 -79.43
C ASN A 583 51.39 -70.36 -78.91
N CYS A 584 51.48 -69.23 -79.61
CA CYS A 584 52.30 -68.10 -79.14
C CYS A 584 51.73 -67.52 -77.84
N PRO A 585 52.49 -67.42 -76.73
CA PRO A 585 51.93 -67.08 -75.41
C PRO A 585 51.51 -65.61 -75.27
N THR A 586 51.83 -64.75 -76.24
CA THR A 586 51.42 -63.33 -76.26
C THR A 586 50.13 -63.09 -77.04
N CYS A 587 49.82 -63.91 -78.05
CA CYS A 587 48.69 -63.66 -78.96
C CYS A 587 47.85 -64.91 -79.29
N ASN A 588 48.13 -66.04 -78.63
CA ASN A 588 47.50 -67.35 -78.77
C ASN A 588 47.38 -67.91 -80.20
N ILE A 589 48.05 -67.35 -81.20
CA ILE A 589 48.05 -67.91 -82.56
C ILE A 589 48.76 -69.27 -82.56
N CYS A 590 48.14 -70.29 -83.17
CA CYS A 590 48.75 -71.60 -83.34
C CYS A 590 50.00 -71.50 -84.24
N PHE A 591 51.08 -72.14 -83.84
CA PHE A 591 52.24 -72.34 -84.69
C PHE A 591 51.90 -73.33 -85.81
N THR A 592 52.31 -73.00 -87.03
CA THR A 592 52.03 -73.76 -88.25
C THR A 592 53.23 -73.64 -89.19
N VAL A 593 53.26 -74.38 -90.30
CA VAL A 593 54.38 -74.32 -91.26
C VAL A 593 54.66 -72.89 -91.77
N THR A 594 53.65 -72.02 -91.80
CA THR A 594 53.78 -70.60 -92.15
C THR A 594 54.05 -69.69 -90.94
N VAL A 595 53.62 -70.06 -89.73
CA VAL A 595 53.86 -69.31 -88.49
C VAL A 595 54.97 -69.99 -87.69
N ARG A 596 56.22 -69.57 -87.94
CA ARG A 596 57.43 -70.15 -87.35
C ARG A 596 57.56 -69.88 -85.85
N LYS A 597 58.05 -70.88 -85.11
CA LYS A 597 58.51 -70.79 -83.71
C LYS A 597 59.83 -70.01 -83.65
N ILE A 598 59.95 -69.02 -82.77
CA ILE A 598 61.17 -68.22 -82.58
C ILE A 598 61.41 -67.97 -81.08
N HIS A 599 62.54 -68.44 -80.55
CA HIS A 599 62.91 -68.24 -79.15
C HIS A 599 63.37 -66.81 -78.84
N CYS A 600 62.90 -66.27 -77.72
CA CYS A 600 63.50 -65.12 -77.06
C CYS A 600 64.93 -65.46 -76.61
N ARG A 601 65.93 -64.72 -77.08
CA ARG A 601 67.35 -64.99 -76.79
C ARG A 601 67.81 -64.62 -75.37
N HIS A 602 66.86 -64.33 -74.47
CA HIS A 602 67.09 -64.04 -73.06
C HIS A 602 66.39 -65.05 -72.13
N CYS A 603 65.07 -65.24 -72.26
CA CYS A 603 64.31 -66.16 -71.40
C CYS A 603 64.04 -67.54 -72.01
N GLY A 604 64.52 -67.84 -73.23
CA GLY A 604 64.39 -69.16 -73.86
C GLY A 604 62.98 -69.57 -74.29
N HIS A 605 61.95 -68.75 -74.05
CA HIS A 605 60.56 -69.04 -74.44
C HIS A 605 60.28 -68.75 -75.92
N ILE A 606 59.33 -69.49 -76.50
CA ILE A 606 58.98 -69.42 -77.94
C ILE A 606 57.84 -68.41 -78.20
N TYR A 607 58.00 -67.62 -79.26
CA TYR A 607 57.02 -66.63 -79.73
C TYR A 607 56.91 -66.69 -81.27
N CYS A 608 55.85 -66.11 -81.83
CA CYS A 608 55.75 -65.90 -83.28
C CYS A 608 56.51 -64.63 -83.72
N ASP A 609 56.86 -64.52 -84.99
CA ASP A 609 57.63 -63.39 -85.56
C ASP A 609 57.00 -62.01 -85.27
N LYS A 610 55.65 -61.93 -85.22
CA LYS A 610 54.91 -60.71 -84.88
C LYS A 610 55.06 -60.27 -83.41
N CYS A 611 55.35 -61.19 -82.50
CA CYS A 611 55.51 -60.94 -81.06
C CYS A 611 56.98 -60.89 -80.61
N LEU A 612 57.93 -61.25 -81.47
CA LEU A 612 59.38 -61.20 -81.19
C LEU A 612 60.11 -60.17 -82.05
N THR A 613 59.53 -58.97 -82.16
CA THR A 613 60.01 -57.87 -83.01
C THR A 613 61.13 -57.05 -82.38
N LYS A 614 61.18 -56.99 -81.04
CA LYS A 614 62.15 -56.17 -80.30
C LYS A 614 63.52 -56.83 -80.21
N THR A 615 64.57 -56.00 -80.18
CA THR A 615 65.96 -56.47 -80.10
C THR A 615 66.75 -55.69 -79.06
N VAL A 616 67.73 -56.36 -78.44
CA VAL A 616 68.63 -55.76 -77.44
C VAL A 616 70.08 -56.23 -77.67
N PRO A 617 71.10 -55.45 -77.29
CA PRO A 617 72.48 -55.92 -77.30
C PRO A 617 72.71 -56.94 -76.18
N SER A 618 73.17 -58.15 -76.52
CA SER A 618 73.44 -59.22 -75.56
C SER A 618 74.82 -59.87 -75.74
N GLY A 619 75.32 -60.45 -74.64
CA GLY A 619 76.62 -61.11 -74.53
C GLY A 619 77.83 -60.15 -74.54
N PRO A 620 79.05 -60.65 -74.26
CA PRO A 620 80.26 -59.82 -74.10
C PRO A 620 80.64 -58.98 -75.34
N ARG A 621 80.16 -59.38 -76.54
CA ARG A 621 80.42 -58.69 -77.81
C ARG A 621 79.26 -57.79 -78.26
N LYS A 622 78.29 -57.49 -77.38
CA LYS A 622 77.11 -56.64 -77.63
C LYS A 622 76.38 -56.95 -78.95
N LYS A 623 76.17 -58.23 -79.27
CA LYS A 623 75.44 -58.62 -80.49
C LYS A 623 73.95 -58.32 -80.31
N ILE A 624 73.33 -57.70 -81.32
CA ILE A 624 71.89 -57.45 -81.32
C ILE A 624 71.16 -58.79 -81.46
N VAL A 625 70.29 -59.12 -80.49
CA VAL A 625 69.48 -60.35 -80.46
C VAL A 625 68.01 -60.03 -80.23
N ARG A 626 67.11 -60.86 -80.77
CA ARG A 626 65.66 -60.72 -80.56
C ARG A 626 65.24 -61.20 -79.17
N VAL A 627 64.37 -60.45 -78.52
CA VAL A 627 63.80 -60.74 -77.21
C VAL A 627 62.33 -60.36 -77.15
N CYS A 628 61.55 -61.00 -76.28
CA CYS A 628 60.15 -60.65 -76.07
C CYS A 628 60.00 -59.31 -75.35
N ASP A 629 58.80 -58.72 -75.39
CA ASP A 629 58.52 -57.40 -74.84
C ASP A 629 58.92 -57.25 -73.35
N ILE A 630 58.64 -58.28 -72.55
CA ILE A 630 59.00 -58.33 -71.13
C ILE A 630 60.53 -58.27 -70.96
N CYS A 631 61.26 -59.10 -71.70
CA CYS A 631 62.73 -59.12 -71.64
C CYS A 631 63.35 -57.84 -72.20
N HIS A 632 62.79 -57.24 -73.26
CA HIS A 632 63.26 -55.95 -73.78
C HIS A 632 63.17 -54.87 -72.69
N THR A 633 62.07 -54.80 -71.96
CA THR A 633 61.87 -53.81 -70.89
C THR A 633 62.79 -54.06 -69.69
N LEU A 634 63.08 -55.32 -69.34
CA LEU A 634 64.03 -55.66 -68.27
C LEU A 634 65.50 -55.37 -68.63
N LEU A 635 65.87 -55.48 -69.92
CA LEU A 635 67.25 -55.35 -70.39
C LEU A 635 67.64 -53.95 -70.88
N THR A 636 66.66 -53.07 -71.09
CA THR A 636 66.88 -51.75 -71.70
C THR A 636 66.66 -50.65 -70.66
N PRO A 637 67.72 -50.09 -70.04
CA PRO A 637 67.56 -48.98 -69.11
C PRO A 637 66.92 -47.79 -69.83
N ASN A 638 65.95 -47.15 -69.17
CA ASN A 638 65.03 -46.10 -69.68
C ASN A 638 63.84 -46.57 -70.54
N THR A 639 63.47 -47.86 -70.53
CA THR A 639 62.14 -48.29 -71.04
C THR A 639 61.10 -48.26 -69.92
N ALA A 640 59.91 -47.70 -70.18
CA ALA A 640 58.81 -47.72 -69.21
C ALA A 640 58.41 -49.17 -68.86
N PRO A 641 58.07 -49.51 -67.60
CA PRO A 641 57.76 -50.88 -67.20
C PRO A 641 56.65 -51.49 -68.06
N TYR A 642 56.72 -52.79 -68.37
CA TYR A 642 55.75 -53.44 -69.26
C TYR A 642 54.30 -53.27 -68.78
N PHE A 643 54.10 -53.27 -67.46
CA PHE A 643 52.82 -53.05 -66.78
C PHE A 643 52.31 -51.59 -66.77
N SER A 644 53.05 -50.63 -67.36
CA SER A 644 52.61 -49.22 -67.50
C SER A 644 51.87 -48.95 -68.81
N GLN A 645 51.72 -49.95 -69.67
CA GLN A 645 50.88 -49.88 -70.87
C GLN A 645 49.49 -50.43 -70.53
N ASN A 646 48.46 -49.63 -70.79
CA ASN A 646 47.06 -50.03 -70.58
C ASN A 646 46.76 -51.36 -71.29
N PRO A 647 45.91 -52.23 -70.71
CA PRO A 647 45.45 -53.41 -71.43
C PRO A 647 44.78 -52.98 -72.74
N LEU A 648 45.17 -53.61 -73.84
CA LEU A 648 44.47 -53.44 -75.12
C LEU A 648 42.99 -53.80 -74.94
N PRO A 649 42.07 -53.09 -75.61
CA PRO A 649 40.64 -53.37 -75.46
C PRO A 649 40.35 -54.83 -75.83
N ALA A 650 39.69 -55.54 -74.93
CA ALA A 650 39.11 -56.83 -75.23
C ALA A 650 38.04 -56.65 -76.32
N ASN A 651 38.12 -57.49 -77.35
CA ASN A 651 37.22 -57.53 -78.49
C ASN A 651 36.80 -58.98 -78.71
#